data_AF-A0A496BGQ7-F1
#
_entry.id   AF-A0A496BGQ7-F1
#
_cell.length_a   1.000
_cell.length_b   1.000
_cell.length_c   1.000
_cell.angle_alpha   90.00
_cell.angle_beta   90.00
_cell.angle_gamma   90.00
#
_symmetry.space_group_name_H-M   'P 1'
#
loop_
_entity.id
_entity.type
_entity.pdbx_description
1 polymer ?
#
loop_
_entity_poly.entity_id
_entity_poly.type
_entity_poly.pdbx_seq_one_letter_code
_entity_poly.pdbx_strand_id
1 'polypeptide(L)'
;MPNPMTSSSISYAGSAEASLIKSFGQALYTFLQFIPMKFFQTLVVCITTITLFVKPSIAAPPNPYLYFDEDSTSGELVPKAPQSRDEFLEALDGCCLAREQGILQSDGIEYVLALKIDFADMPGSRDGAAFDAYLYASEGVSLKTYYRENSYGQMDIQPGPMEGVVPTGNTWVRAKKPMTYYGEGARIVERYRELVREACEAVDSTVDFSQYDRDGDGIVDHVFLIHAGNNQAASGVTDDIWSILTKGVNGIYDGVRVDTAAVVAEEPDLEHPHLGIYFHEFFHDFGAPDVYGFSFTDARDHKWGLMGAFGPYQGPDGLGIRPSHISGYLKWDFDARPENGRLGWVQPVQITRNQKIDVPSFELTPGSDKLFKIDIHSSARTLRGEATEFFLIENRNKASGATFDTYLPESGLLIWHIDETEVYPLGSFDASQQIWLEDPTDPEHLGISQQDGDEFIDLQAITDGAAYSADDGQTAFTPGTLPNSNANDGTVTGISITNIGPEGLTIPILVSFGDTYEPNDTLASAFPITYGETYESFLFSLTDTRDVYKLEAIHGVTILVTLADIPPNKNYRLSLQAETGEVRAIAENATDIAGLRILYQPNMTGAFYLVVESDGGFSSTDSYRLRVDQLQAEPFALKEMRVYPNPLRSGEDVVTFAYRLSASQVADEVNLEIFIPTGDLVYSETRENVAAQGKFEWRGTTHSGTPLASGIYVYRVSARQADLLVQEIGKLSILK
;
A
#
# COMPACT_ATOMS: atom_id res chain seq x y z
N MET A 1 -34.32 17.41 -30.92
CA MET A 1 -34.79 18.69 -31.52
C MET A 1 -36.13 19.06 -30.88
N PRO A 2 -36.36 20.33 -30.52
CA PRO A 2 -36.35 20.70 -29.10
C PRO A 2 -37.52 21.58 -28.63
N ASN A 3 -37.64 21.71 -27.29
CA ASN A 3 -38.13 22.88 -26.52
C ASN A 3 -39.61 23.34 -26.72
N PRO A 4 -40.16 24.31 -25.94
CA PRO A 4 -39.65 24.99 -24.73
C PRO A 4 -40.71 25.19 -23.60
N MET A 5 -40.28 25.53 -22.39
CA MET A 5 -41.02 26.51 -21.55
C MET A 5 -40.05 27.38 -20.73
N THR A 6 -40.03 28.66 -21.10
CA THR A 6 -39.62 29.87 -20.37
C THR A 6 -40.57 30.12 -19.18
N SER A 7 -40.34 30.92 -18.12
CA SER A 7 -39.71 32.24 -17.95
C SER A 7 -39.63 32.57 -16.44
N SER A 8 -38.54 33.18 -15.95
CA SER A 8 -38.40 34.61 -15.52
C SER A 8 -38.55 34.94 -14.02
N SER A 9 -37.43 35.43 -13.46
CA SER A 9 -37.22 36.59 -12.56
C SER A 9 -37.98 36.73 -11.23
N ILE A 10 -37.24 37.00 -10.14
CA ILE A 10 -37.27 38.25 -9.34
C ILE A 10 -36.08 38.29 -8.36
N SER A 11 -35.52 39.49 -8.23
CA SER A 11 -34.42 39.95 -7.37
C SER A 11 -34.74 40.03 -5.87
N TYR A 12 -33.71 39.97 -5.01
CA TYR A 12 -33.65 40.78 -3.78
C TYR A 12 -32.24 41.36 -3.56
N ALA A 13 -32.22 42.56 -2.99
CA ALA A 13 -31.11 43.49 -2.94
C ALA A 13 -30.41 43.52 -1.56
N GLY A 14 -29.12 43.86 -1.57
CA GLY A 14 -28.50 44.84 -0.67
C GLY A 14 -27.99 44.38 0.70
N SER A 15 -26.67 44.44 0.91
CA SER A 15 -26.07 44.72 2.22
C SER A 15 -24.88 45.69 2.06
N ALA A 16 -24.69 46.52 3.09
CA ALA A 16 -23.99 47.80 3.06
C ALA A 16 -22.44 47.72 3.16
N GLU A 17 -21.84 46.54 3.01
CA GLU A 17 -20.40 46.33 3.25
C GLU A 17 -19.50 46.64 2.03
N ALA A 18 -20.06 46.67 0.83
CA ALA A 18 -19.28 46.89 -0.40
C ALA A 18 -18.84 48.36 -0.64
N SER A 19 -19.35 49.32 0.14
CA SER A 19 -19.02 50.76 -0.03
C SER A 19 -17.91 51.27 0.88
N LEU A 20 -17.56 50.54 1.95
CA LEU A 20 -16.50 50.92 2.89
C LEU A 20 -15.10 50.52 2.40
N ILE A 21 -15.00 49.39 1.70
CA ILE A 21 -13.72 48.86 1.20
C ILE A 21 -13.18 49.67 0.01
N LYS A 22 -14.07 50.23 -0.83
CA LYS A 22 -13.66 51.06 -1.97
C LYS A 22 -13.19 52.47 -1.58
N SER A 23 -13.66 53.03 -0.45
CA SER A 23 -13.23 54.37 -0.02
C SER A 23 -11.87 54.36 0.70
N PHE A 24 -11.51 53.25 1.34
CA PHE A 24 -10.21 53.08 2.02
C PHE A 24 -9.04 52.84 1.04
N GLY A 25 -9.27 52.05 -0.02
CA GLY A 25 -8.23 51.75 -1.02
C GLY A 25 -7.77 52.96 -1.82
N GLN A 26 -8.68 53.91 -2.11
CA GLN A 26 -8.37 55.09 -2.93
C GLN A 26 -7.63 56.19 -2.15
N ALA A 27 -7.82 56.25 -0.82
CA ALA A 27 -7.11 57.18 0.05
C ALA A 27 -5.65 56.74 0.32
N LEU A 28 -5.42 55.43 0.43
CA LEU A 28 -4.08 54.88 0.69
C LEU A 28 -3.15 54.99 -0.53
N TYR A 29 -3.69 54.87 -1.74
CA TYR A 29 -2.92 54.95 -2.99
C TYR A 29 -2.46 56.38 -3.32
N THR A 30 -3.19 57.40 -2.86
CA THR A 30 -2.87 58.81 -3.14
C THR A 30 -1.83 59.37 -2.15
N PHE A 31 -1.67 58.77 -0.97
CA PHE A 31 -0.71 59.22 0.05
C PHE A 31 0.71 58.68 -0.16
N LEU A 32 0.87 57.60 -0.93
CA LEU A 32 2.14 56.90 -1.16
C LEU A 32 3.00 57.49 -2.29
N GLN A 33 2.58 58.56 -2.96
CA GLN A 33 3.33 59.16 -4.07
C GLN A 33 4.24 60.36 -3.70
N PHE A 34 4.33 60.75 -2.41
CA PHE A 34 5.04 62.00 -2.02
C PHE A 34 5.98 61.90 -0.82
N ILE A 35 6.80 60.84 -0.69
CA ILE A 35 7.89 60.84 0.32
C ILE A 35 9.22 60.35 -0.30
N PRO A 36 10.30 61.15 -0.25
CA PRO A 36 11.56 60.80 -0.87
C PRO A 36 12.36 59.75 -0.09
N MET A 37 12.98 58.87 -0.86
CA MET A 37 13.65 57.64 -0.46
C MET A 37 15.00 57.91 0.22
N LYS A 38 14.99 58.16 1.55
CA LYS A 38 16.14 58.00 2.47
C LYS A 38 15.70 58.34 3.89
N PHE A 39 15.12 57.38 4.61
CA PHE A 39 15.07 57.28 6.09
C PHE A 39 14.08 56.15 6.45
N PHE A 40 14.40 54.91 6.06
CA PHE A 40 13.59 53.73 6.39
C PHE A 40 14.49 52.64 6.96
N GLN A 41 15.22 52.97 8.03
CA GLN A 41 16.02 51.98 8.75
C GLN A 41 16.05 52.16 10.27
N THR A 42 15.17 52.98 10.87
CA THR A 42 15.22 53.16 12.35
C THR A 42 13.89 53.55 13.01
N LEU A 43 12.74 53.17 12.46
CA LEU A 43 11.46 53.40 13.16
C LEU A 43 10.35 52.42 12.75
N VAL A 44 10.60 51.11 12.86
CA VAL A 44 9.54 50.08 13.02
C VAL A 44 10.00 49.10 14.11
N VAL A 45 10.40 49.67 15.24
CA VAL A 45 10.47 48.98 16.52
C VAL A 45 9.48 49.74 17.40
N CYS A 46 8.40 49.07 17.82
CA CYS A 46 7.52 49.40 18.97
C CYS A 46 5.99 49.40 18.77
N ILE A 47 5.38 49.08 17.62
CA ILE A 47 3.91 48.85 17.61
C ILE A 47 3.52 47.72 16.65
N THR A 48 3.80 46.48 17.06
CA THR A 48 3.05 45.25 16.70
C THR A 48 3.60 44.11 17.58
N THR A 49 3.30 44.17 18.87
CA THR A 49 3.41 43.02 19.78
C THR A 49 2.16 43.04 20.63
N ILE A 50 1.18 42.23 20.22
CA ILE A 50 0.23 41.44 21.03
C ILE A 50 -0.76 40.86 19.99
N THR A 51 -0.35 39.76 19.36
CA THR A 51 -1.19 38.64 18.97
C THR A 51 -0.25 37.45 18.98
N LEU A 52 -0.09 36.86 20.16
CA LEU A 52 0.46 35.51 20.31
C LEU A 52 -0.50 34.58 19.57
N PHE A 53 -0.16 34.21 18.34
CA PHE A 53 -0.76 33.03 17.70
C PHE A 53 -0.05 31.82 18.30
N VAL A 54 -0.64 31.28 19.37
CA VAL A 54 -0.37 29.90 19.79
C VAL A 54 -1.06 29.02 18.74
N LYS A 55 -0.29 28.11 18.15
CA LYS A 55 -0.80 27.12 17.21
C LYS A 55 -1.33 25.91 18.01
N PRO A 56 -2.58 25.46 17.83
CA PRO A 56 -3.21 24.44 18.67
C PRO A 56 -3.05 23.00 18.13
N SER A 57 -3.49 22.03 18.95
CA SER A 57 -2.96 20.67 19.12
C SER A 57 -4.11 19.66 19.44
N ILE A 58 -4.02 18.35 19.09
CA ILE A 58 -5.15 17.35 19.04
C ILE A 58 -5.27 16.48 20.32
N ALA A 59 -6.03 15.39 20.49
CA ALA A 59 -6.10 14.54 21.70
C ALA A 59 -6.24 13.07 21.23
N ALA A 60 -6.72 12.09 22.02
CA ALA A 60 -7.16 10.80 21.46
C ALA A 60 -7.92 11.04 20.15
N PRO A 61 -7.64 10.33 19.04
CA PRO A 61 -8.31 10.61 17.78
C PRO A 61 -9.81 10.55 18.01
N PRO A 62 -10.60 11.54 17.57
CA PRO A 62 -12.05 11.44 17.61
C PRO A 62 -12.43 10.15 16.89
N ASN A 63 -13.31 9.34 17.49
CA ASN A 63 -13.76 8.11 16.85
C ASN A 63 -14.38 8.44 15.49
N PRO A 64 -13.68 8.16 14.37
CA PRO A 64 -14.05 8.71 13.06
C PRO A 64 -15.42 8.21 12.61
N TYR A 65 -15.87 7.06 13.13
CA TYR A 65 -17.18 6.48 12.84
C TYR A 65 -18.36 7.30 13.41
N LEU A 66 -18.12 8.28 14.28
CA LEU A 66 -19.16 9.03 15.00
C LEU A 66 -19.39 10.46 14.52
N TYR A 67 -18.48 11.06 13.74
CA TYR A 67 -18.52 12.51 13.51
C TYR A 67 -19.02 12.94 12.13
N PHE A 68 -19.00 12.04 11.14
CA PHE A 68 -19.26 12.43 9.75
C PHE A 68 -20.46 11.66 9.17
N ASP A 69 -21.40 12.41 8.59
CA ASP A 69 -22.34 11.93 7.57
C ASP A 69 -21.89 12.47 6.20
N GLU A 70 -22.10 11.70 5.14
CA GLU A 70 -21.79 12.12 3.77
C GLU A 70 -23.01 12.80 3.13
N ASP A 71 -22.83 14.02 2.57
CA ASP A 71 -23.86 14.59 1.70
C ASP A 71 -23.93 13.76 0.41
N SER A 72 -24.99 12.97 0.29
CA SER A 72 -25.28 12.10 -0.88
C SER A 72 -25.36 12.80 -2.25
N THR A 73 -25.20 14.13 -2.33
CA THR A 73 -25.26 14.91 -3.58
C THR A 73 -23.94 15.59 -3.93
N SER A 74 -23.14 16.02 -2.94
CA SER A 74 -21.86 16.69 -3.16
C SER A 74 -20.62 15.89 -2.75
N GLY A 75 -20.79 14.79 -2.00
CA GLY A 75 -19.68 14.09 -1.34
C GLY A 75 -18.98 14.94 -0.27
N GLU A 76 -19.56 16.08 0.09
CA GLU A 76 -19.02 16.99 1.10
C GLU A 76 -19.44 16.50 2.49
N LEU A 77 -18.48 16.48 3.42
CA LEU A 77 -18.72 16.04 4.79
C LEU A 77 -19.67 16.99 5.52
N VAL A 78 -20.73 16.44 6.09
CA VAL A 78 -21.62 17.18 6.99
C VAL A 78 -21.45 16.58 8.40
N PRO A 79 -20.97 17.38 9.38
CA PRO A 79 -20.90 16.94 10.76
C PRO A 79 -22.27 16.44 11.26
N LYS A 80 -22.28 15.32 11.99
CA LYS A 80 -23.52 14.81 12.62
C LYS A 80 -24.06 15.82 13.62
N ALA A 81 -25.29 16.29 13.41
CA ALA A 81 -25.96 17.19 14.36
C ALA A 81 -26.14 16.50 15.74
N PRO A 82 -25.97 17.20 16.88
CA PRO A 82 -26.02 18.65 17.04
C PRO A 82 -24.66 19.38 17.00
N GLN A 83 -23.54 18.71 16.77
CA GLN A 83 -22.22 19.32 16.83
C GLN A 83 -21.91 20.05 15.52
N SER A 84 -21.62 21.36 15.57
CA SER A 84 -21.14 22.09 14.41
C SER A 84 -19.63 21.89 14.21
N ARG A 85 -19.14 21.96 12.96
CA ARG A 85 -17.70 21.91 12.65
C ARG A 85 -16.90 22.92 13.48
N ASP A 86 -17.47 24.09 13.73
CA ASP A 86 -16.82 25.16 14.47
C ASP A 86 -16.77 24.88 15.99
N GLU A 87 -17.81 24.26 16.58
CA GLU A 87 -17.81 23.84 17.99
C GLU A 87 -16.89 22.63 18.24
N PHE A 88 -16.78 21.72 17.27
CA PHE A 88 -15.82 20.62 17.27
C PHE A 88 -14.38 21.16 17.19
N LEU A 89 -14.08 22.02 16.20
CA LEU A 89 -12.78 22.67 16.06
C LEU A 89 -12.42 23.60 17.24
N GLU A 90 -13.41 24.21 17.92
CA GLU A 90 -13.20 25.00 19.14
C GLU A 90 -12.94 24.16 20.40
N ALA A 91 -13.47 22.93 20.47
CA ALA A 91 -13.19 22.00 21.57
C ALA A 91 -11.78 21.38 21.48
N LEU A 92 -11.13 21.52 20.33
CA LEU A 92 -9.81 20.98 19.96
C LEU A 92 -8.67 22.01 20.10
N ASP A 93 -8.90 23.10 20.83
CA ASP A 93 -7.90 24.15 21.08
C ASP A 93 -6.88 23.72 22.17
N GLY A 94 -5.78 23.05 21.77
CA GLY A 94 -4.54 22.97 22.56
C GLY A 94 -4.28 21.70 23.41
N CYS A 95 -4.55 20.52 22.86
CA CYS A 95 -4.44 19.22 23.53
C CYS A 95 -3.32 18.35 22.86
N CYS A 96 -2.98 17.11 23.27
CA CYS A 96 -1.90 16.25 22.71
C CYS A 96 -0.52 16.69 23.14
N LEU A 97 -0.01 16.01 24.14
CA LEU A 97 1.22 16.39 24.80
C LEU A 97 2.08 15.14 24.90
N ALA A 98 2.84 14.83 23.86
CA ALA A 98 3.85 13.77 23.96
C ALA A 98 4.99 14.20 24.89
N ARG A 99 5.63 13.23 25.55
CA ARG A 99 6.84 13.49 26.34
C ARG A 99 7.97 13.91 25.40
N GLU A 100 8.69 14.98 25.70
CA GLU A 100 9.76 15.50 24.80
C GLU A 100 10.94 14.53 24.62
N GLN A 101 11.09 13.57 25.54
CA GLN A 101 12.03 12.45 25.45
C GLN A 101 11.34 11.21 26.01
N GLY A 102 11.22 10.16 25.20
CA GLY A 102 10.68 8.89 25.68
C GLY A 102 11.57 8.28 26.76
N ILE A 103 10.95 7.80 27.83
CA ILE A 103 11.61 6.93 28.81
C ILE A 103 11.41 5.50 28.35
N LEU A 104 12.50 4.80 28.04
CA LEU A 104 12.50 3.36 27.84
C LEU A 104 13.47 2.75 28.83
N GLN A 105 12.96 1.92 29.73
CA GLN A 105 13.77 1.29 30.75
C GLN A 105 14.73 0.29 30.12
N SER A 106 15.99 0.32 30.56
CA SER A 106 17.04 -0.51 29.96
C SER A 106 16.82 -2.03 30.11
N ASP A 107 16.00 -2.45 31.07
CA ASP A 107 15.60 -3.85 31.27
C ASP A 107 14.25 -4.19 30.62
N GLY A 108 13.62 -3.21 29.95
CA GLY A 108 12.35 -3.36 29.25
C GLY A 108 11.12 -3.42 30.16
N ILE A 109 11.28 -3.38 31.48
CA ILE A 109 10.13 -3.44 32.40
C ILE A 109 9.60 -2.01 32.59
N GLU A 110 8.32 -1.77 32.36
CA GLU A 110 7.73 -0.45 32.56
C GLU A 110 6.73 -0.50 33.70
N TYR A 111 6.96 0.29 34.75
CA TYR A 111 6.02 0.42 35.86
C TYR A 111 4.99 1.49 35.52
N VAL A 112 3.74 1.07 35.36
CA VAL A 112 2.62 1.97 35.13
C VAL A 112 1.83 2.11 36.42
N LEU A 113 1.80 3.32 36.99
CA LEU A 113 0.95 3.65 38.13
C LEU A 113 -0.44 4.03 37.63
N ALA A 114 -1.41 3.14 37.75
CA ALA A 114 -2.78 3.39 37.33
C ALA A 114 -3.67 3.82 38.50
N LEU A 115 -4.22 5.03 38.40
CA LEU A 115 -5.08 5.67 39.38
C LEU A 115 -6.53 5.71 38.87
N LYS A 116 -7.51 5.48 39.74
CA LYS A 116 -8.94 5.53 39.43
C LYS A 116 -9.62 6.67 40.16
N ILE A 117 -10.29 7.55 39.42
CA ILE A 117 -11.00 8.71 39.97
C ILE A 117 -12.44 8.80 39.47
N ASP A 118 -13.37 9.09 40.38
CA ASP A 118 -14.79 9.29 40.10
C ASP A 118 -15.29 10.64 40.59
N PHE A 119 -16.53 10.97 40.25
CA PHE A 119 -17.11 12.28 40.47
C PHE A 119 -18.38 12.20 41.30
N ALA A 120 -18.81 13.34 41.87
CA ALA A 120 -20.06 13.40 42.62
C ALA A 120 -21.30 13.16 41.74
N ASP A 121 -21.23 13.58 40.47
CA ASP A 121 -22.24 13.46 39.42
C ASP A 121 -22.01 12.25 38.49
N MET A 122 -20.81 11.67 38.48
CA MET A 122 -20.48 10.45 37.73
C MET A 122 -19.67 9.48 38.61
N PRO A 123 -20.35 8.64 39.43
CA PRO A 123 -19.68 7.62 40.23
C PRO A 123 -19.13 6.49 39.36
N GLY A 124 -17.93 6.00 39.70
CA GLY A 124 -17.32 4.87 39.02
C GLY A 124 -18.10 3.58 39.28
N SER A 125 -18.16 2.70 38.28
CA SER A 125 -19.05 1.54 38.28
C SER A 125 -18.35 0.21 37.97
N ARG A 126 -17.24 0.25 37.24
CA ARG A 126 -16.44 -0.88 36.83
C ARG A 126 -15.51 -1.34 37.95
N ASP A 127 -15.34 -2.66 38.04
CA ASP A 127 -14.50 -3.29 39.07
C ASP A 127 -13.02 -2.96 38.86
N GLY A 128 -12.26 -2.77 39.95
CA GLY A 128 -10.80 -2.64 39.89
C GLY A 128 -10.12 -3.79 39.13
N ALA A 129 -10.59 -5.02 39.35
CA ALA A 129 -10.04 -6.21 38.68
C ALA A 129 -10.22 -6.20 37.16
N ALA A 130 -11.22 -5.48 36.64
CA ALA A 130 -11.38 -5.32 35.20
C ALA A 130 -10.28 -4.43 34.62
N PHE A 131 -9.93 -3.33 35.30
CA PHE A 131 -8.82 -2.48 34.88
C PHE A 131 -7.47 -3.17 35.02
N ASP A 132 -7.27 -3.98 36.06
CA ASP A 132 -6.08 -4.83 36.18
C ASP A 132 -5.95 -5.77 34.98
N ALA A 133 -7.07 -6.33 34.50
CA ALA A 133 -7.07 -7.16 33.29
C ALA A 133 -6.71 -6.34 32.04
N TYR A 134 -7.29 -5.14 31.87
CA TYR A 134 -7.04 -4.28 30.72
C TYR A 134 -5.60 -3.75 30.65
N LEU A 135 -4.93 -3.57 31.78
CA LEU A 135 -3.57 -3.02 31.80
C LEU A 135 -2.51 -4.13 31.91
N TYR A 136 -2.70 -5.11 32.78
CA TYR A 136 -1.62 -5.99 33.25
C TYR A 136 -1.82 -7.48 32.95
N ALA A 137 -2.94 -7.90 32.35
CA ALA A 137 -3.13 -9.30 31.99
C ALA A 137 -2.03 -9.79 31.04
N SER A 138 -1.55 -11.02 31.25
CA SER A 138 -0.47 -11.62 30.44
C SER A 138 -0.98 -12.35 29.20
N GLU A 139 -2.30 -12.49 29.08
CA GLU A 139 -3.03 -13.14 27.99
C GLU A 139 -4.25 -12.28 27.61
N GLY A 140 -4.73 -12.44 26.37
CA GLY A 140 -5.82 -11.63 25.85
C GLY A 140 -5.37 -10.23 25.44
N VAL A 141 -6.31 -9.29 25.39
CA VAL A 141 -6.08 -7.90 25.00
C VAL A 141 -5.84 -7.07 26.25
N SER A 142 -4.62 -6.59 26.44
CA SER A 142 -4.23 -5.68 27.50
C SER A 142 -3.09 -4.78 27.06
N LEU A 143 -2.83 -3.70 27.80
CA LEU A 143 -1.68 -2.82 27.56
C LEU A 143 -0.37 -3.63 27.55
N LYS A 144 -0.22 -4.55 28.53
CA LYS A 144 0.90 -5.48 28.60
C LYS A 144 1.04 -6.36 27.37
N THR A 145 -0.02 -7.02 26.89
CA THR A 145 0.09 -7.90 25.72
C THR A 145 0.35 -7.13 24.44
N TYR A 146 -0.25 -5.94 24.28
CA TYR A 146 -0.04 -5.07 23.12
C TYR A 146 1.41 -4.64 22.97
N TYR A 147 1.99 -4.07 24.03
CA TYR A 147 3.37 -3.59 23.99
C TYR A 147 4.38 -4.72 23.97
N ARG A 148 4.10 -5.86 24.62
CA ARG A 148 4.94 -7.06 24.49
C ARG A 148 4.96 -7.60 23.07
N GLU A 149 3.84 -7.61 22.36
CA GLU A 149 3.75 -8.04 20.97
C GLU A 149 4.46 -7.04 20.04
N ASN A 150 4.15 -5.75 20.16
CA ASN A 150 4.72 -4.71 19.30
C ASN A 150 6.23 -4.52 19.47
N SER A 151 6.76 -4.67 20.69
CA SER A 151 8.19 -4.55 21.01
C SER A 151 8.98 -5.84 20.76
N TYR A 152 8.32 -6.91 20.32
CA TYR A 152 8.93 -8.23 20.19
C TYR A 152 9.50 -8.76 21.52
N GLY A 153 8.77 -8.53 22.61
CA GLY A 153 9.14 -8.96 23.96
C GLY A 153 10.23 -8.11 24.63
N GLN A 154 10.60 -6.98 24.04
CA GLN A 154 11.55 -6.04 24.64
C GLN A 154 10.91 -5.12 25.68
N MET A 155 9.58 -5.03 25.72
CA MET A 155 8.82 -4.26 26.71
C MET A 155 7.85 -5.16 27.48
N ASP A 156 7.83 -4.99 28.80
CA ASP A 156 6.93 -5.69 29.72
C ASP A 156 6.29 -4.70 30.71
N ILE A 157 4.99 -4.43 30.52
CA ILE A 157 4.22 -3.55 31.39
C ILE A 157 3.89 -4.26 32.70
N GLN A 158 4.11 -3.57 33.83
CA GLN A 158 3.83 -4.08 35.17
C GLN A 158 3.18 -2.99 36.05
N PRO A 159 2.36 -3.38 37.06
CA PRO A 159 1.73 -2.43 37.98
C PRO A 159 2.71 -1.83 39.01
N GLY A 160 3.96 -2.29 39.04
CA GLY A 160 4.92 -1.95 40.07
C GLY A 160 4.49 -2.44 41.47
N PRO A 161 4.97 -1.77 42.55
CA PRO A 161 4.74 -2.19 43.94
C PRO A 161 3.28 -2.26 44.40
N MET A 162 2.37 -1.54 43.73
CA MET A 162 0.96 -1.54 44.11
C MET A 162 0.19 -2.80 43.66
N GLU A 163 0.81 -3.64 42.82
CA GLU A 163 0.25 -4.91 42.32
C GLU A 163 -1.12 -4.79 41.62
N GLY A 164 -1.52 -3.58 41.20
CA GLY A 164 -2.73 -3.32 40.43
C GLY A 164 -3.11 -1.83 40.41
N VAL A 165 -4.34 -1.55 39.99
CA VAL A 165 -4.93 -0.21 40.00
C VAL A 165 -5.20 0.30 41.41
N VAL A 166 -5.04 1.61 41.59
CA VAL A 166 -5.19 2.30 42.88
C VAL A 166 -6.35 3.31 42.80
N PRO A 167 -7.23 3.41 43.82
CA PRO A 167 -7.33 2.57 45.00
C PRO A 167 -7.74 1.13 44.68
N THR A 168 -7.30 0.19 45.51
CA THR A 168 -7.54 -1.24 45.30
C THR A 168 -9.01 -1.63 45.43
N GLY A 169 -9.40 -2.70 44.73
CA GLY A 169 -10.78 -3.17 44.66
C GLY A 169 -11.72 -2.15 44.02
N ASN A 170 -12.95 -2.04 44.52
CA ASN A 170 -14.01 -1.22 43.92
C ASN A 170 -14.09 0.20 44.52
N THR A 171 -12.98 0.65 45.11
CA THR A 171 -12.85 2.01 45.63
C THR A 171 -12.31 2.93 44.54
N TRP A 172 -12.76 4.17 44.56
CA TRP A 172 -12.36 5.24 43.64
C TRP A 172 -11.92 6.46 44.46
N VAL A 173 -10.93 7.20 43.95
CA VAL A 173 -10.69 8.55 44.46
C VAL A 173 -11.90 9.40 44.07
N ARG A 174 -12.40 10.22 44.99
CA ARG A 174 -13.46 11.18 44.67
C ARG A 174 -12.86 12.53 44.30
N ALA A 175 -13.06 12.97 43.07
CA ALA A 175 -12.71 14.32 42.62
C ALA A 175 -13.47 15.40 43.42
N LYS A 176 -12.84 16.57 43.59
CA LYS A 176 -13.39 17.70 44.36
C LYS A 176 -14.52 18.40 43.62
N LYS A 177 -14.55 18.30 42.29
CA LYS A 177 -15.53 18.95 41.40
C LYS A 177 -16.29 17.92 40.54
N PRO A 178 -17.44 18.29 39.94
CA PRO A 178 -18.18 17.39 39.04
C PRO A 178 -17.41 17.06 37.76
N MET A 179 -17.77 15.97 37.08
CA MET A 179 -17.15 15.55 35.81
C MET A 179 -17.24 16.64 34.75
N THR A 180 -18.41 17.29 34.65
CA THR A 180 -18.66 18.44 33.76
C THR A 180 -17.62 19.57 33.90
N TYR A 181 -17.10 19.81 35.11
CA TYR A 181 -16.02 20.78 35.28
C TYR A 181 -14.73 20.30 34.61
N TYR A 182 -14.36 19.04 34.80
CA TYR A 182 -13.12 18.51 34.22
C TYR A 182 -13.25 18.21 32.72
N GLY A 183 -14.45 17.96 32.20
CA GLY A 183 -14.73 17.82 30.76
C GLY A 183 -14.32 19.05 29.93
N GLU A 184 -14.45 20.25 30.50
CA GLU A 184 -13.88 21.47 29.89
C GLU A 184 -12.33 21.48 29.82
N GLY A 185 -11.65 20.45 30.33
CA GLY A 185 -10.20 20.31 30.29
C GLY A 185 -9.64 20.24 28.87
N ALA A 186 -10.44 19.80 27.89
CA ALA A 186 -10.09 19.88 26.47
C ALA A 186 -9.81 21.33 26.01
N ARG A 187 -10.50 22.32 26.62
CA ARG A 187 -10.30 23.75 26.37
C ARG A 187 -9.40 24.42 27.42
N ILE A 188 -9.32 23.84 28.62
CA ILE A 188 -8.60 24.38 29.77
C ILE A 188 -7.74 23.27 30.36
N VAL A 189 -6.59 22.99 29.75
CA VAL A 189 -5.66 21.90 30.12
C VAL A 189 -5.33 21.86 31.62
N GLU A 190 -5.32 23.01 32.30
CA GLU A 190 -5.11 23.07 33.76
C GLU A 190 -6.15 22.27 34.56
N ARG A 191 -7.36 22.06 34.04
CA ARG A 191 -8.37 21.20 34.70
C ARG A 191 -7.97 19.73 34.68
N TYR A 192 -7.39 19.23 33.58
CA TYR A 192 -6.83 17.89 33.55
C TYR A 192 -5.65 17.76 34.53
N ARG A 193 -4.76 18.75 34.56
CA ARG A 193 -3.65 18.78 35.54
C ARG A 193 -4.15 18.82 36.98
N GLU A 194 -5.17 19.61 37.26
CA GLU A 194 -5.85 19.65 38.56
C GLU A 194 -6.39 18.27 38.94
N LEU A 195 -7.08 17.59 38.03
CA LEU A 195 -7.63 16.25 38.28
C LEU A 195 -6.54 15.21 38.58
N VAL A 196 -5.45 15.20 37.81
CA VAL A 196 -4.30 14.31 38.05
C VAL A 196 -3.68 14.58 39.43
N ARG A 197 -3.48 15.86 39.79
CA ARG A 197 -2.96 16.21 41.12
C ARG A 197 -3.90 15.76 42.23
N GLU A 198 -5.22 15.92 42.08
CA GLU A 198 -6.19 15.45 43.07
C GLU A 198 -6.12 13.93 43.26
N ALA A 199 -5.99 13.17 42.18
CA ALA A 199 -5.84 11.71 42.24
C ALA A 199 -4.54 11.32 42.97
N CYS A 200 -3.42 11.96 42.63
CA CYS A 200 -2.13 11.69 43.26
C CYS A 200 -2.13 12.07 44.75
N GLU A 201 -2.61 13.28 45.10
CA GLU A 201 -2.74 13.76 46.49
C GLU A 201 -3.58 12.79 47.34
N ALA A 202 -4.64 12.20 46.77
CA ALA A 202 -5.52 11.29 47.49
C ALA A 202 -4.86 9.94 47.84
N VAL A 203 -3.86 9.52 47.07
CA VAL A 203 -3.19 8.21 47.23
C VAL A 203 -1.78 8.31 47.81
N ASP A 204 -1.20 9.51 47.92
CA ASP A 204 0.14 9.82 48.45
C ASP A 204 0.45 9.16 49.80
N SER A 205 -0.54 9.05 50.70
CA SER A 205 -0.32 8.36 51.98
C SER A 205 -0.18 6.83 51.88
N THR A 206 -0.47 6.25 50.72
CA THR A 206 -0.51 4.79 50.46
C THR A 206 0.38 4.34 49.32
N VAL A 207 0.71 5.22 48.38
CA VAL A 207 1.58 4.97 47.23
C VAL A 207 2.87 5.73 47.48
N ASP A 208 4.00 5.03 47.46
CA ASP A 208 5.33 5.66 47.43
C ASP A 208 5.68 5.95 45.97
N PHE A 209 5.50 7.19 45.54
CA PHE A 209 5.71 7.61 44.15
C PHE A 209 7.17 7.45 43.71
N SER A 210 8.13 7.51 44.65
CA SER A 210 9.55 7.34 44.33
C SER A 210 9.89 5.93 43.82
N GLN A 211 9.03 4.94 44.05
CA GLN A 211 9.21 3.58 43.51
C GLN A 211 8.83 3.44 42.03
N TYR A 212 8.19 4.46 41.46
CA TYR A 212 7.78 4.54 40.06
C TYR A 212 8.68 5.49 39.23
N ASP A 213 9.76 5.99 39.83
CA ASP A 213 10.89 6.65 39.15
C ASP A 213 12.03 5.62 39.06
N ARG A 214 11.96 4.74 38.05
CA ARG A 214 12.87 3.58 37.96
C ARG A 214 14.26 3.96 37.48
N ASP A 215 14.39 5.03 36.71
CA ASP A 215 15.67 5.49 36.19
C ASP A 215 16.37 6.52 37.10
N GLY A 216 15.66 7.05 38.09
CA GLY A 216 16.17 7.97 39.10
C GLY A 216 16.34 9.41 38.59
N ASP A 217 15.62 9.80 37.54
CA ASP A 217 15.66 11.15 36.97
C ASP A 217 14.87 12.18 37.81
N GLY A 218 14.15 11.72 38.83
CA GLY A 218 13.31 12.53 39.72
C GLY A 218 11.89 12.74 39.17
N ILE A 219 11.47 11.97 38.17
CA ILE A 219 10.16 11.99 37.54
C ILE A 219 9.55 10.59 37.63
N VAL A 220 8.26 10.51 37.93
CA VAL A 220 7.51 9.25 37.85
C VAL A 220 7.42 8.86 36.37
N ASP A 221 7.85 7.64 36.03
CA ASP A 221 8.01 7.18 34.65
C ASP A 221 6.69 7.24 33.89
N HIS A 222 5.65 6.57 34.41
CA HIS A 222 4.36 6.40 33.75
C HIS A 222 3.19 6.47 34.73
N VAL A 223 2.27 7.40 34.50
CA VAL A 223 1.02 7.54 35.26
C VAL A 223 -0.18 7.39 34.34
N PHE A 224 -1.09 6.49 34.71
CA PHE A 224 -2.42 6.36 34.12
C PHE A 224 -3.45 6.93 35.07
N LEU A 225 -4.34 7.78 34.57
CA LEU A 225 -5.52 8.24 35.30
C LEU A 225 -6.77 7.78 34.57
N ILE A 226 -7.46 6.80 35.15
CA ILE A 226 -8.73 6.29 34.67
C ILE A 226 -9.86 7.08 35.35
N HIS A 227 -10.64 7.83 34.58
CA HIS A 227 -11.78 8.57 35.10
C HIS A 227 -13.09 7.80 34.88
N ALA A 228 -14.04 7.94 35.80
CA ALA A 228 -15.40 7.44 35.62
C ALA A 228 -16.12 8.17 34.47
N GLY A 229 -17.05 7.48 33.81
CA GLY A 229 -17.82 8.03 32.67
C GLY A 229 -17.26 7.66 31.29
N ASN A 230 -17.89 8.20 30.25
CA ASN A 230 -17.57 7.91 28.85
C ASN A 230 -16.42 8.79 28.34
N ASN A 231 -15.74 8.35 27.29
CA ASN A 231 -14.72 9.14 26.59
C ASN A 231 -15.41 10.13 25.64
N GLN A 232 -15.12 11.43 25.75
CA GLN A 232 -15.70 12.42 24.84
C GLN A 232 -15.41 12.08 23.37
N ALA A 233 -14.22 11.56 23.05
CA ALA A 233 -13.85 11.19 21.69
C ALA A 233 -14.77 10.10 21.09
N ALA A 234 -15.36 9.26 21.93
CA ALA A 234 -16.27 8.17 21.54
C ALA A 234 -17.75 8.43 21.86
N SER A 235 -18.09 9.45 22.65
CA SER A 235 -19.48 9.80 22.95
C SER A 235 -19.96 11.03 22.18
N GLY A 236 -19.03 11.91 21.80
CA GLY A 236 -19.31 13.25 21.30
C GLY A 236 -19.87 14.21 22.36
N VAL A 237 -20.08 13.79 23.60
CA VAL A 237 -20.71 14.61 24.63
C VAL A 237 -19.67 15.55 25.25
N THR A 238 -19.84 16.87 25.08
CA THR A 238 -18.86 17.88 25.52
C THR A 238 -18.60 17.95 27.03
N ASP A 239 -19.49 17.37 27.82
CA ASP A 239 -19.37 17.31 29.28
C ASP A 239 -18.50 16.13 29.75
N ASP A 240 -18.25 15.17 28.86
CA ASP A 240 -17.33 14.05 29.10
C ASP A 240 -15.89 14.53 29.02
N ILE A 241 -14.97 13.80 29.66
CA ILE A 241 -13.53 14.07 29.56
C ILE A 241 -13.01 13.43 28.26
N TRP A 242 -12.22 14.19 27.50
CA TRP A 242 -11.53 13.70 26.31
C TRP A 242 -10.22 13.01 26.70
N SER A 243 -10.04 11.75 26.29
CA SER A 243 -8.83 10.98 26.61
C SER A 243 -7.56 11.60 26.00
N ILE A 244 -6.49 11.71 26.78
CA ILE A 244 -5.28 12.45 26.39
C ILE A 244 -4.08 12.13 27.29
N LEU A 245 -2.86 12.14 26.77
CA LEU A 245 -1.66 12.39 27.56
C LEU A 245 -1.58 13.87 27.95
N THR A 246 -1.72 14.15 29.25
CA THR A 246 -1.54 15.52 29.78
C THR A 246 -0.13 15.74 30.31
N LYS A 247 0.56 16.82 29.87
CA LYS A 247 1.89 17.23 30.36
C LYS A 247 1.85 18.46 31.26
N GLY A 248 2.93 18.64 32.02
CA GLY A 248 3.12 19.79 32.89
C GLY A 248 2.24 19.75 34.14
N VAL A 249 1.87 18.54 34.58
CA VAL A 249 1.16 18.33 35.86
C VAL A 249 1.97 18.91 37.01
N ASN A 250 3.29 18.66 37.05
CA ASN A 250 4.23 19.24 38.02
C ASN A 250 3.82 19.04 39.50
N GLY A 251 3.16 17.92 39.83
CA GLY A 251 2.92 17.52 41.21
C GLY A 251 4.18 16.89 41.81
N ILE A 252 4.47 17.11 43.09
CA ILE A 252 5.64 16.52 43.76
C ILE A 252 5.16 15.66 44.92
N TYR A 253 5.49 14.37 44.89
CA TYR A 253 5.09 13.33 45.83
C TYR A 253 6.32 12.48 46.14
N ASP A 254 6.57 12.18 47.43
CA ASP A 254 7.76 11.44 47.88
C ASP A 254 9.11 11.92 47.33
N GLY A 255 9.20 13.21 46.96
CA GLY A 255 10.42 13.83 46.43
C GLY A 255 10.62 13.67 44.91
N VAL A 256 9.72 12.98 44.20
CA VAL A 256 9.72 12.86 42.74
C VAL A 256 8.55 13.63 42.10
N ARG A 257 8.67 13.97 40.82
CA ARG A 257 7.70 14.77 40.08
C ARG A 257 6.78 13.89 39.23
N VAL A 258 5.47 14.06 39.34
CA VAL A 258 4.52 13.61 38.31
C VAL A 258 4.41 14.73 37.27
N ASP A 259 4.94 14.51 36.08
CA ASP A 259 4.96 15.50 34.99
C ASP A 259 3.92 15.22 33.91
N THR A 260 3.80 13.96 33.48
CA THR A 260 2.84 13.48 32.50
C THR A 260 1.85 12.50 33.12
N ALA A 261 0.67 12.37 32.53
CA ALA A 261 -0.28 11.29 32.83
C ALA A 261 -1.19 11.01 31.62
N ALA A 262 -1.39 9.74 31.29
CA ALA A 262 -2.41 9.32 30.33
C ALA A 262 -3.78 9.33 31.02
N VAL A 263 -4.66 10.23 30.61
CA VAL A 263 -6.01 10.37 31.14
C VAL A 263 -6.95 9.63 30.20
N VAL A 264 -7.62 8.58 30.70
CA VAL A 264 -8.48 7.69 29.88
C VAL A 264 -9.80 7.38 30.59
N ALA A 265 -10.83 7.03 29.81
CA ALA A 265 -12.19 6.83 30.32
C ALA A 265 -12.52 5.39 30.69
N GLU A 266 -13.37 5.20 31.71
CA GLU A 266 -13.93 3.91 32.14
C GLU A 266 -14.86 3.26 31.11
N GLU A 267 -15.63 4.10 30.40
CA GLU A 267 -16.69 3.73 29.45
C GLU A 267 -17.62 2.64 29.99
N PRO A 268 -18.43 2.97 31.01
CA PRO A 268 -19.22 1.98 31.76
C PRO A 268 -20.37 1.36 30.96
N ASP A 269 -20.79 2.02 29.87
CA ASP A 269 -21.88 1.55 29.01
C ASP A 269 -21.42 0.46 28.02
N LEU A 270 -20.11 0.22 27.91
CA LEU A 270 -19.51 -0.79 27.04
C LEU A 270 -19.05 -2.02 27.84
N GLU A 271 -18.98 -3.18 27.18
CA GLU A 271 -18.42 -4.39 27.81
C GLU A 271 -16.99 -4.14 28.29
N HIS A 272 -16.19 -3.46 27.47
CA HIS A 272 -14.83 -3.01 27.74
C HIS A 272 -14.67 -1.59 27.17
N PRO A 273 -13.78 -0.74 27.72
CA PRO A 273 -13.45 0.53 27.09
C PRO A 273 -12.72 0.31 25.76
N HIS A 274 -12.59 1.35 24.95
CA HIS A 274 -11.81 1.37 23.71
C HIS A 274 -10.31 1.20 24.04
N LEU A 275 -9.84 -0.04 24.19
CA LEU A 275 -8.49 -0.34 24.66
C LEU A 275 -7.39 0.18 23.73
N GLY A 276 -7.62 0.28 22.42
CA GLY A 276 -6.67 0.90 21.52
C GLY A 276 -6.40 2.38 21.84
N ILE A 277 -7.34 3.11 22.45
CA ILE A 277 -7.10 4.47 22.97
C ILE A 277 -6.18 4.43 24.18
N TYR A 278 -6.32 3.45 25.07
CA TYR A 278 -5.35 3.28 26.17
C TYR A 278 -3.94 3.05 25.61
N PHE A 279 -3.82 2.28 24.53
CA PHE A 279 -2.53 1.96 23.94
C PHE A 279 -1.93 3.18 23.22
N HIS A 280 -2.77 3.92 22.50
CA HIS A 280 -2.42 5.16 21.80
C HIS A 280 -1.91 6.23 22.78
N GLU A 281 -2.68 6.53 23.82
CA GLU A 281 -2.29 7.54 24.83
C GLU A 281 -1.03 7.16 25.59
N PHE A 282 -0.82 5.87 25.84
CA PHE A 282 0.43 5.41 26.45
C PHE A 282 1.63 5.63 25.52
N PHE A 283 1.46 5.53 24.20
CA PHE A 283 2.58 5.68 23.29
C PHE A 283 3.10 7.12 23.23
N HIS A 284 2.21 8.10 23.41
CA HIS A 284 2.60 9.49 23.57
C HIS A 284 3.55 9.71 24.78
N ASP A 285 3.49 8.86 25.81
CA ASP A 285 4.40 8.93 26.97
C ASP A 285 5.84 8.54 26.61
N PHE A 286 6.03 7.83 25.49
CA PHE A 286 7.33 7.58 24.85
C PHE A 286 7.73 8.66 23.83
N GLY A 287 6.93 9.71 23.68
CA GLY A 287 7.19 10.81 22.76
C GLY A 287 6.54 10.65 21.38
N ALA A 288 5.76 9.59 21.16
CA ALA A 288 5.17 9.35 19.85
C ALA A 288 4.24 10.47 19.39
N PRO A 289 4.33 10.91 18.13
CA PRO A 289 3.39 11.86 17.56
C PRO A 289 2.13 11.15 17.07
N ASP A 290 1.04 11.90 16.92
CA ASP A 290 -0.05 11.53 16.02
C ASP A 290 0.44 11.52 14.57
N VAL A 291 -0.22 10.74 13.72
CA VAL A 291 0.09 10.68 12.27
C VAL A 291 -1.15 10.87 11.39
N TYR A 292 -2.27 11.33 11.98
CA TYR A 292 -3.45 11.78 11.25
C TYR A 292 -3.52 13.31 11.31
N GLY A 293 -3.46 13.96 10.15
CA GLY A 293 -3.26 15.41 10.04
C GLY A 293 -4.23 16.29 10.84
N PHE A 294 -3.88 17.59 11.01
CA PHE A 294 -4.62 18.56 11.84
C PHE A 294 -6.14 18.67 11.60
N SER A 295 -6.63 18.43 10.37
CA SER A 295 -8.05 18.52 10.03
C SER A 295 -8.85 17.24 10.31
N PHE A 296 -8.21 16.21 10.87
CA PHE A 296 -8.67 14.81 10.95
C PHE A 296 -8.91 14.22 9.56
N THR A 297 -8.53 12.95 9.40
CA THR A 297 -8.74 12.15 8.17
C THR A 297 -8.53 12.96 6.90
N ASP A 298 -7.27 13.22 6.57
CA ASP A 298 -6.88 13.72 5.26
C ASP A 298 -6.03 12.67 4.55
N ALA A 299 -5.52 13.03 3.38
CA ALA A 299 -4.70 12.17 2.54
C ALA A 299 -3.50 11.54 3.27
N ARG A 300 -3.06 12.05 4.43
CA ARG A 300 -1.90 11.51 5.15
C ARG A 300 -2.25 10.54 6.27
N ASP A 301 -3.54 10.43 6.63
CA ASP A 301 -3.98 9.45 7.61
C ASP A 301 -3.92 8.04 7.03
N HIS A 302 -3.91 7.04 7.91
CA HIS A 302 -3.85 5.65 7.53
C HIS A 302 -4.47 4.74 8.59
N LYS A 303 -4.95 3.59 8.13
CA LYS A 303 -5.46 2.53 9.00
C LYS A 303 -4.39 1.59 9.54
N TRP A 304 -3.13 1.73 9.14
CA TRP A 304 -2.12 0.69 9.33
C TRP A 304 -1.22 0.87 10.56
N GLY A 305 -1.39 1.98 11.28
CA GLY A 305 -0.59 2.33 12.45
C GLY A 305 -1.46 2.78 13.63
N LEU A 306 -1.10 2.38 14.85
CA LEU A 306 -1.77 2.79 16.09
C LEU A 306 -1.97 4.31 16.23
N MET A 307 -1.03 5.09 15.72
CA MET A 307 -1.05 6.55 15.84
C MET A 307 -1.85 7.26 14.74
N GLY A 308 -2.47 6.51 13.81
CA GLY A 308 -3.44 7.04 12.84
C GLY A 308 -4.82 7.21 13.47
N ALA A 309 -5.77 7.85 12.79
CA ALA A 309 -7.09 8.10 13.38
C ALA A 309 -7.93 6.82 13.52
N PHE A 310 -7.76 5.88 12.59
CA PHE A 310 -8.51 4.63 12.56
C PHE A 310 -7.81 3.46 13.27
N GLY A 311 -6.48 3.48 13.29
CA GLY A 311 -5.66 2.41 13.87
C GLY A 311 -6.04 1.98 15.30
N PRO A 312 -6.27 2.91 16.26
CA PRO A 312 -6.61 2.54 17.63
C PRO A 312 -8.05 2.04 17.77
N TYR A 313 -8.91 2.26 16.77
CA TYR A 313 -10.30 1.82 16.78
C TYR A 313 -10.52 0.45 16.10
N GLN A 314 -9.49 -0.16 15.51
CA GLN A 314 -9.66 -1.45 14.84
C GLN A 314 -10.15 -2.57 15.77
N GLY A 315 -11.02 -3.41 15.21
CA GLY A 315 -11.69 -4.50 15.90
C GLY A 315 -13.17 -4.59 15.51
N PRO A 316 -13.88 -5.60 16.05
CA PRO A 316 -15.34 -5.66 15.92
C PRO A 316 -15.99 -4.34 16.32
N ASP A 317 -16.90 -3.85 15.48
CA ASP A 317 -17.73 -2.66 15.72
C ASP A 317 -16.94 -1.36 16.04
N GLY A 318 -15.66 -1.28 15.66
CA GLY A 318 -14.83 -0.10 15.92
C GLY A 318 -14.42 0.07 17.39
N LEU A 319 -14.50 -0.99 18.19
CA LEU A 319 -14.28 -0.93 19.64
C LEU A 319 -12.80 -0.93 20.07
N GLY A 320 -11.85 -0.89 19.13
CA GLY A 320 -10.43 -0.80 19.48
C GLY A 320 -9.88 -1.99 20.27
N ILE A 321 -10.46 -3.18 20.10
CA ILE A 321 -9.98 -4.41 20.76
C ILE A 321 -9.05 -5.25 19.88
N ARG A 322 -8.85 -4.85 18.62
CA ARG A 322 -7.83 -5.40 17.71
C ARG A 322 -7.12 -4.25 16.99
N PRO A 323 -6.58 -3.26 17.73
CA PRO A 323 -5.93 -2.09 17.14
C PRO A 323 -4.77 -2.51 16.25
N SER A 324 -4.42 -1.65 15.31
CA SER A 324 -3.25 -1.86 14.46
C SER A 324 -1.98 -1.88 15.31
N HIS A 325 -0.95 -2.60 14.86
CA HIS A 325 0.41 -2.40 15.35
C HIS A 325 0.89 -0.98 15.11
N ILE A 326 1.90 -0.59 15.87
CA ILE A 326 2.68 0.63 15.62
C ILE A 326 3.41 0.45 14.27
N SER A 327 3.47 1.50 13.44
CA SER A 327 4.15 1.44 12.14
C SER A 327 5.66 1.20 12.32
N GLY A 328 6.30 0.60 11.30
CA GLY A 328 7.75 0.35 11.32
C GLY A 328 8.59 1.57 11.64
N TYR A 329 8.23 2.74 11.09
CA TYR A 329 8.92 3.99 11.39
C TYR A 329 8.90 4.33 12.87
N LEU A 330 7.70 4.34 13.48
CA LEU A 330 7.57 4.66 14.90
C LEU A 330 8.11 3.54 15.79
N LYS A 331 8.20 2.27 15.36
CA LYS A 331 8.93 1.25 16.12
C LYS A 331 10.45 1.42 16.08
N TRP A 332 10.98 2.08 15.04
CA TRP A 332 12.41 2.38 14.91
C TRP A 332 12.79 3.65 15.68
N ASP A 333 11.92 4.65 15.62
CA ASP A 333 12.09 5.94 16.27
C ASP A 333 10.75 6.47 16.79
N PHE A 334 10.49 6.26 18.09
CA PHE A 334 9.18 6.49 18.70
C PHE A 334 8.65 7.89 18.43
N ASP A 335 9.50 8.92 18.48
CA ASP A 335 9.07 10.33 18.41
C ASP A 335 9.18 10.97 17.03
N ALA A 336 9.66 10.22 16.02
CA ALA A 336 9.94 10.71 14.67
C ALA A 336 10.84 11.96 14.61
N ARG A 337 11.77 12.12 15.58
CA ARG A 337 12.73 13.24 15.67
C ARG A 337 14.17 12.74 15.64
N PRO A 338 14.66 12.31 14.46
CA PRO A 338 16.02 11.76 14.31
C PRO A 338 17.14 12.72 14.78
N GLU A 339 16.86 14.04 14.88
CA GLU A 339 17.81 15.01 15.43
C GLU A 339 18.24 14.74 16.87
N ASN A 340 17.40 14.11 17.71
CA ASN A 340 17.68 13.87 19.13
C ASN A 340 18.31 12.49 19.39
N GLY A 341 18.38 11.64 18.36
CA GLY A 341 18.73 10.23 18.47
C GLY A 341 17.64 9.39 17.80
N ARG A 342 17.74 8.07 17.90
CA ARG A 342 16.63 7.18 17.57
C ARG A 342 16.38 6.28 18.77
N LEU A 343 15.16 6.29 19.27
CA LEU A 343 14.74 5.43 20.37
C LEU A 343 13.63 4.51 19.88
N GLY A 344 13.88 3.21 19.85
CA GLY A 344 12.92 2.25 19.32
C GLY A 344 13.32 0.80 19.59
N TRP A 345 12.41 -0.12 19.26
CA TRP A 345 12.62 -1.56 19.44
C TRP A 345 13.24 -2.24 18.21
N VAL A 346 13.14 -1.62 17.03
CA VAL A 346 13.64 -2.21 15.77
C VAL A 346 14.75 -1.37 15.17
N GLN A 347 15.58 -2.00 14.35
CA GLN A 347 16.55 -1.35 13.49
C GLN A 347 16.31 -1.84 12.05
N PRO A 348 16.11 -0.94 11.08
CA PRO A 348 15.89 -1.33 9.70
C PRO A 348 17.11 -2.02 9.10
N VAL A 349 16.87 -3.00 8.24
CA VAL A 349 17.91 -3.60 7.39
C VAL A 349 18.07 -2.74 6.15
N GLN A 350 19.24 -2.12 6.02
CA GLN A 350 19.56 -1.29 4.87
C GLN A 350 19.75 -2.13 3.60
N ILE A 351 19.02 -1.77 2.55
CA ILE A 351 19.17 -2.31 1.20
C ILE A 351 19.96 -1.29 0.36
N THR A 352 21.05 -1.73 -0.25
CA THR A 352 21.99 -0.85 -0.99
C THR A 352 22.38 -1.40 -2.37
N ARG A 353 21.82 -2.53 -2.77
CA ARG A 353 22.13 -3.21 -4.03
C ARG A 353 20.94 -4.01 -4.52
N ASN A 354 20.96 -4.35 -5.80
CA ASN A 354 19.98 -5.23 -6.41
C ASN A 354 20.00 -6.59 -5.70
N GLN A 355 18.87 -7.03 -5.16
CA GLN A 355 18.75 -8.32 -4.49
C GLN A 355 17.30 -8.78 -4.33
N LYS A 356 17.12 -10.10 -4.27
CA LYS A 356 15.86 -10.70 -3.83
C LYS A 356 15.80 -10.69 -2.30
N ILE A 357 14.63 -10.39 -1.76
CA ILE A 357 14.38 -10.31 -0.32
C ILE A 357 13.08 -11.07 -0.03
N ASP A 358 13.12 -11.87 1.01
CA ASP A 358 11.94 -12.52 1.58
C ASP A 358 11.52 -11.69 2.80
N VAL A 359 10.44 -10.91 2.68
CA VAL A 359 9.96 -10.00 3.73
C VAL A 359 9.01 -10.76 4.66
N PRO A 360 9.42 -11.14 5.89
CA PRO A 360 8.56 -11.87 6.80
C PRO A 360 7.48 -10.96 7.38
N SER A 361 6.36 -11.54 7.81
CA SER A 361 5.31 -10.78 8.48
C SER A 361 5.84 -10.04 9.71
N PHE A 362 5.45 -8.77 9.81
CA PHE A 362 5.95 -7.79 10.76
C PHE A 362 5.53 -8.10 12.20
N GLU A 363 4.41 -8.81 12.36
CA GLU A 363 3.83 -9.23 13.64
C GLU A 363 4.53 -10.46 14.24
N LEU A 364 5.33 -11.17 13.45
CA LEU A 364 6.01 -12.39 13.91
C LEU A 364 7.05 -12.09 14.99
N THR A 365 7.18 -13.01 15.94
CA THR A 365 8.13 -12.99 17.07
C THR A 365 9.61 -12.71 16.68
N PRO A 366 10.49 -12.33 17.65
CA PRO A 366 11.90 -11.99 17.42
C PRO A 366 12.70 -12.98 16.56
N GLY A 367 13.79 -12.48 15.97
CA GLY A 367 14.84 -13.31 15.35
C GLY A 367 14.86 -13.33 13.82
N SER A 368 14.09 -12.47 13.17
CA SER A 368 14.15 -12.19 11.73
C SER A 368 14.12 -10.69 11.48
N ASP A 369 14.74 -10.27 10.38
CA ASP A 369 14.70 -8.88 9.89
C ASP A 369 13.25 -8.52 9.55
N LYS A 370 12.71 -7.44 10.16
CA LYS A 370 11.28 -7.08 10.07
C LYS A 370 10.99 -5.89 9.20
N LEU A 371 11.93 -4.95 9.17
CA LEU A 371 11.78 -3.65 8.56
C LEU A 371 12.97 -3.46 7.64
N PHE A 372 12.71 -3.15 6.38
CA PHE A 372 13.75 -2.94 5.39
C PHE A 372 13.75 -1.49 4.95
N LYS A 373 14.93 -0.91 4.73
CA LYS A 373 15.09 0.51 4.39
C LYS A 373 15.82 0.68 3.07
N ILE A 374 15.30 1.55 2.21
CA ILE A 374 15.94 1.97 0.95
C ILE A 374 16.10 3.49 0.97
N ASP A 375 17.34 3.97 0.90
CA ASP A 375 17.63 5.41 0.92
C ASP A 375 17.34 6.07 -0.44
N ILE A 376 16.70 7.23 -0.41
CA ILE A 376 16.50 8.09 -1.58
C ILE A 376 17.62 9.16 -1.58
N HIS A 377 18.75 8.83 -2.19
CA HIS A 377 19.94 9.69 -2.18
C HIS A 377 19.84 10.93 -3.10
N SER A 378 18.87 10.96 -4.02
CA SER A 378 18.65 12.10 -4.93
C SER A 378 18.28 13.39 -4.20
N SER A 379 17.76 13.31 -2.98
CA SER A 379 17.33 14.46 -2.18
C SER A 379 18.47 15.35 -1.64
N ALA A 380 19.73 14.92 -1.80
CA ALA A 380 20.97 15.63 -1.44
C ALA A 380 21.08 16.16 0.02
N ARG A 381 20.07 15.92 0.86
CA ARG A 381 20.06 16.28 2.27
C ARG A 381 20.36 15.04 3.08
N THR A 382 21.33 15.20 3.98
CA THR A 382 21.65 14.18 4.97
C THR A 382 21.56 14.80 6.35
N LEU A 383 20.90 14.13 7.28
CA LEU A 383 20.92 14.50 8.68
C LEU A 383 21.89 13.54 9.39
N ARG A 384 22.95 14.09 10.00
CA ARG A 384 24.01 13.30 10.66
C ARG A 384 24.68 12.23 9.77
N GLY A 385 24.60 12.36 8.46
CA GLY A 385 25.17 11.41 7.49
C GLY A 385 24.21 10.31 7.04
N GLU A 386 22.96 10.31 7.50
CA GLU A 386 21.88 9.44 7.05
C GLU A 386 21.02 10.16 6.00
N ALA A 387 20.44 9.42 5.05
CA ALA A 387 19.45 9.97 4.12
C ALA A 387 18.21 10.42 4.90
N THR A 388 17.69 11.60 4.57
CA THR A 388 16.47 12.15 5.19
C THR A 388 15.20 11.78 4.45
N GLU A 389 15.31 11.11 3.30
CA GLU A 389 14.18 10.64 2.52
C GLU A 389 14.45 9.18 2.15
N PHE A 390 13.48 8.30 2.38
CA PHE A 390 13.66 6.86 2.22
C PHE A 390 12.33 6.10 2.20
N PHE A 391 12.38 4.89 1.65
CA PHE A 391 11.29 3.91 1.78
C PHE A 391 11.57 2.97 2.96
N LEU A 392 10.53 2.68 3.75
CA LEU A 392 10.49 1.57 4.69
C LEU A 392 9.49 0.51 4.23
N ILE A 393 9.88 -0.75 4.32
CA ILE A 393 9.11 -1.89 3.81
C ILE A 393 8.82 -2.85 4.96
N GLU A 394 7.54 -3.20 5.12
CA GLU A 394 7.07 -4.20 6.07
C GLU A 394 5.95 -5.05 5.46
N ASN A 395 5.84 -6.32 5.83
CA ASN A 395 4.75 -7.21 5.40
C ASN A 395 3.75 -7.33 6.56
N ARG A 396 2.49 -6.95 6.35
CA ARG A 396 1.42 -7.05 7.38
C ARG A 396 0.43 -8.14 7.01
N ASN A 397 0.14 -9.04 7.94
CA ASN A 397 -0.67 -10.22 7.67
C ASN A 397 -1.67 -10.52 8.81
N LYS A 398 -2.96 -10.38 8.49
CA LYS A 398 -4.10 -10.63 9.40
C LYS A 398 -4.17 -12.08 9.89
N ALA A 399 -3.61 -13.02 9.14
CA ALA A 399 -3.57 -14.45 9.43
C ALA A 399 -2.19 -14.91 9.97
N SER A 400 -1.32 -13.99 10.39
CA SER A 400 -0.01 -14.30 10.98
C SER A 400 -0.09 -15.14 12.27
N GLY A 401 -1.25 -15.13 12.94
CA GLY A 401 -1.45 -15.71 14.26
C GLY A 401 -1.15 -14.74 15.42
N ALA A 402 -0.89 -13.47 15.10
CA ALA A 402 -0.78 -12.37 16.06
C ALA A 402 -2.11 -12.11 16.79
N THR A 403 -2.03 -11.41 17.92
CA THR A 403 -3.22 -11.00 18.69
C THR A 403 -3.86 -9.77 18.05
N PHE A 404 -3.03 -8.84 17.60
CA PHE A 404 -3.39 -7.57 16.98
C PHE A 404 -3.25 -7.63 15.45
N ASP A 405 -3.52 -6.54 14.73
CA ASP A 405 -3.51 -6.50 13.25
C ASP A 405 -4.50 -7.43 12.53
N THR A 406 -5.40 -8.09 13.26
CA THR A 406 -6.36 -9.03 12.67
C THR A 406 -7.53 -8.36 11.94
N TYR A 407 -7.68 -7.04 12.10
CA TYR A 407 -8.76 -6.21 11.53
C TYR A 407 -8.24 -5.14 10.56
N LEU A 408 -6.99 -5.26 10.09
CA LEU A 408 -6.48 -4.46 8.99
C LEU A 408 -7.37 -4.61 7.74
N PRO A 409 -7.40 -3.64 6.82
CA PRO A 409 -8.19 -3.71 5.60
C PRO A 409 -7.88 -5.00 4.80
N GLU A 410 -6.59 -5.25 4.58
CA GLU A 410 -6.09 -6.38 3.79
C GLU A 410 -4.76 -6.92 4.35
N SER A 411 -4.03 -7.72 3.57
CA SER A 411 -2.73 -8.28 3.94
C SER A 411 -1.79 -8.21 2.75
N GLY A 412 -0.54 -7.84 3.00
CA GLY A 412 0.40 -7.55 1.92
C GLY A 412 1.61 -6.75 2.38
N LEU A 413 2.35 -6.25 1.40
CA LEU A 413 3.53 -5.44 1.60
C LEU A 413 3.15 -3.96 1.70
N LEU A 414 3.46 -3.32 2.83
CA LEU A 414 3.36 -1.88 2.97
C LEU A 414 4.68 -1.22 2.59
N ILE A 415 4.59 -0.10 1.86
CA ILE A 415 5.72 0.74 1.50
C ILE A 415 5.47 2.13 2.08
N TRP A 416 6.19 2.47 3.14
CA TRP A 416 6.15 3.80 3.75
C TRP A 416 7.20 4.69 3.11
N HIS A 417 6.81 5.84 2.60
CA HIS A 417 7.68 6.89 2.11
C HIS A 417 7.85 7.94 3.21
N ILE A 418 9.08 8.05 3.74
CA ILE A 418 9.42 8.90 4.87
C ILE A 418 10.26 10.08 4.40
N ASP A 419 9.90 11.29 4.84
CA ASP A 419 10.65 12.54 4.64
C ASP A 419 10.93 13.24 5.98
N GLU A 420 12.11 12.97 6.53
CA GLU A 420 12.61 13.59 7.75
C GLU A 420 13.04 15.06 7.56
N THR A 421 12.88 15.65 6.37
CA THR A 421 13.09 17.11 6.18
C THR A 421 11.86 17.94 6.52
N GLU A 422 10.67 17.33 6.46
CA GLU A 422 9.38 17.92 6.86
C GLU A 422 9.14 17.77 8.37
N VAL A 423 10.18 18.05 9.18
CA VAL A 423 10.12 17.91 10.64
C VAL A 423 8.95 18.70 11.20
N TYR A 424 8.07 18.00 11.93
CA TYR A 424 6.93 18.63 12.55
C TYR A 424 7.40 19.74 13.53
N PRO A 425 6.79 20.94 13.49
CA PRO A 425 7.29 22.09 14.23
C PRO A 425 7.51 21.81 15.71
N LEU A 426 8.52 22.43 16.33
CA LEU A 426 8.72 22.35 17.78
C LEU A 426 7.45 22.82 18.52
N GLY A 427 6.90 21.97 19.37
CA GLY A 427 5.62 22.19 20.06
C GLY A 427 4.37 21.79 19.26
N SER A 428 4.54 21.20 18.08
CA SER A 428 3.53 20.39 17.38
C SER A 428 3.68 18.92 17.80
N PHE A 429 2.66 18.12 17.51
CA PHE A 429 2.56 16.71 17.95
C PHE A 429 2.09 15.77 16.84
N ASP A 430 1.97 16.28 15.61
CA ASP A 430 1.52 15.55 14.43
C ASP A 430 2.68 15.47 13.42
N ALA A 431 3.09 14.24 13.10
CA ALA A 431 4.16 13.90 12.18
C ALA A 431 3.64 13.44 10.80
N SER A 432 2.35 13.61 10.50
CA SER A 432 1.72 13.21 9.23
C SER A 432 2.39 13.79 7.98
N GLN A 433 3.11 14.92 8.10
CA GLN A 433 3.87 15.51 6.99
C GLN A 433 5.15 14.74 6.64
N GLN A 434 5.66 13.94 7.57
CA GLN A 434 6.90 13.17 7.40
C GLN A 434 6.63 11.75 6.91
N ILE A 435 5.38 11.29 6.95
CA ILE A 435 5.02 9.88 6.81
C ILE A 435 3.93 9.76 5.75
N TRP A 436 4.24 9.06 4.67
CA TRP A 436 3.29 8.73 3.61
C TRP A 436 3.25 7.22 3.41
N LEU A 437 2.07 6.63 3.29
CA LEU A 437 1.91 5.20 3.00
C LEU A 437 1.53 5.05 1.54
N GLU A 438 2.35 4.44 0.71
CA GLU A 438 2.02 4.33 -0.72
C GLU A 438 0.79 3.43 -0.94
N ASP A 439 -0.24 3.95 -1.62
CA ASP A 439 -1.47 3.22 -1.97
C ASP A 439 -1.65 3.10 -3.49
N PRO A 440 -1.48 1.91 -4.09
CA PRO A 440 -1.66 1.69 -5.53
C PRO A 440 -3.11 1.72 -6.02
N THR A 441 -4.09 1.65 -5.11
CA THR A 441 -5.52 1.76 -5.44
C THR A 441 -6.03 3.18 -5.34
N ASP A 442 -5.44 3.99 -4.45
CA ASP A 442 -5.77 5.39 -4.24
C ASP A 442 -4.50 6.24 -4.04
N PRO A 443 -3.69 6.49 -5.09
CA PRO A 443 -2.36 7.10 -4.97
C PRO A 443 -2.35 8.54 -4.46
N GLU A 444 -3.50 9.22 -4.50
CA GLU A 444 -3.67 10.59 -4.00
C GLU A 444 -4.35 10.61 -2.61
N HIS A 445 -4.72 9.44 -2.08
CA HIS A 445 -5.42 9.23 -0.81
C HIS A 445 -6.68 10.09 -0.71
N LEU A 446 -7.46 10.11 -1.80
CA LEU A 446 -8.69 10.88 -1.90
C LEU A 446 -9.88 10.14 -1.31
N GLY A 447 -9.70 8.88 -0.90
CA GLY A 447 -10.77 7.99 -0.42
C GLY A 447 -11.76 7.64 -1.52
N ILE A 448 -11.35 7.59 -2.79
CA ILE A 448 -12.31 7.43 -3.89
C ILE A 448 -12.87 6.00 -3.88
N SER A 449 -14.17 5.89 -3.62
CA SER A 449 -14.92 4.64 -3.66
C SER A 449 -15.90 4.62 -4.83
N GLN A 450 -16.16 3.43 -5.37
CA GLN A 450 -17.12 3.23 -6.46
C GLN A 450 -18.32 2.45 -5.97
N GLN A 451 -19.52 3.04 -6.09
CA GLN A 451 -20.78 2.36 -5.84
C GLN A 451 -21.75 2.62 -6.99
N ASP A 452 -22.31 1.55 -7.56
CA ASP A 452 -23.28 1.59 -8.66
C ASP A 452 -22.83 2.37 -9.92
N GLY A 453 -21.51 2.56 -10.09
CA GLY A 453 -20.91 3.25 -11.24
C GLY A 453 -20.69 4.75 -11.05
N ASP A 454 -20.97 5.29 -9.87
CA ASP A 454 -20.62 6.66 -9.47
C ASP A 454 -19.43 6.65 -8.49
N GLU A 455 -18.52 7.61 -8.67
CA GLU A 455 -17.38 7.85 -7.79
C GLU A 455 -17.77 8.84 -6.68
N PHE A 456 -17.45 8.52 -5.44
CA PHE A 456 -17.63 9.38 -4.28
C PHE A 456 -16.42 9.28 -3.34
N ILE A 457 -16.29 10.25 -2.44
CA ILE A 457 -15.20 10.29 -1.46
C ILE A 457 -15.68 9.59 -0.19
N ASP A 458 -15.09 8.45 0.11
CA ASP A 458 -15.20 7.72 1.37
C ASP A 458 -13.86 7.78 2.11
N LEU A 459 -13.74 8.71 3.06
CA LEU A 459 -12.56 8.82 3.91
C LEU A 459 -12.35 7.57 4.79
N GLN A 460 -13.40 6.78 5.03
CA GLN A 460 -13.25 5.51 5.71
C GLN A 460 -12.63 4.46 4.80
N ALA A 461 -12.40 4.70 3.51
CA ALA A 461 -11.71 3.77 2.61
C ALA A 461 -10.24 4.17 2.36
N ILE A 462 -9.78 5.31 2.91
CA ILE A 462 -8.39 5.75 2.75
C ILE A 462 -7.43 4.65 3.21
N THR A 463 -6.43 4.36 2.38
CA THR A 463 -5.40 3.33 2.59
C THR A 463 -5.92 1.90 2.65
N ASP A 464 -7.16 1.61 2.25
CA ASP A 464 -7.68 0.24 2.29
C ASP A 464 -6.98 -0.72 1.33
N GLY A 465 -6.45 -0.21 0.22
CA GLY A 465 -5.74 -0.97 -0.82
C GLY A 465 -4.23 -0.74 -0.83
N ALA A 466 -3.65 -0.28 0.29
CA ALA A 466 -2.24 0.10 0.39
C ALA A 466 -1.25 -1.08 0.46
N ALA A 467 -1.72 -2.31 0.66
CA ALA A 467 -0.88 -3.49 0.82
C ALA A 467 -0.70 -4.23 -0.50
N TYR A 468 0.47 -4.03 -1.10
CA TYR A 468 0.86 -4.67 -2.35
C TYR A 468 0.89 -6.20 -2.24
N SER A 469 0.27 -6.88 -3.21
CA SER A 469 0.24 -8.34 -3.31
C SER A 469 0.16 -8.82 -4.76
N ALA A 470 0.60 -10.05 -5.03
CA ALA A 470 0.33 -10.70 -6.32
C ALA A 470 -1.15 -11.13 -6.48
N ASP A 471 -1.89 -11.27 -5.38
CA ASP A 471 -3.25 -11.81 -5.39
C ASP A 471 -4.29 -10.83 -5.95
N ASP A 472 -4.00 -9.53 -5.91
CA ASP A 472 -4.79 -8.45 -6.50
C ASP A 472 -4.08 -7.74 -7.68
N GLY A 473 -2.89 -8.23 -8.05
CA GLY A 473 -2.12 -7.75 -9.21
C GLY A 473 -1.19 -6.57 -8.93
N GLN A 474 -1.10 -6.11 -7.68
CA GLN A 474 -0.22 -5.03 -7.23
C GLN A 474 1.22 -5.52 -7.05
N THR A 475 1.88 -5.85 -8.16
CA THR A 475 3.15 -6.59 -8.14
C THR A 475 4.41 -5.73 -8.26
N ALA A 476 4.26 -4.40 -8.34
CA ALA A 476 5.36 -3.49 -8.59
C ALA A 476 5.13 -2.07 -8.02
N PHE A 477 6.22 -1.46 -7.54
CA PHE A 477 6.37 -0.05 -7.19
C PHE A 477 7.69 0.46 -7.78
N THR A 478 7.61 1.28 -8.82
CA THR A 478 8.74 1.71 -9.65
C THR A 478 8.61 3.18 -10.04
N PRO A 479 9.60 3.79 -10.73
CA PRO A 479 9.45 5.15 -11.23
C PRO A 479 8.30 5.35 -12.24
N GLY A 480 7.77 4.25 -12.79
CA GLY A 480 6.69 4.25 -13.79
C GLY A 480 5.34 3.78 -13.33
N THR A 481 5.21 3.37 -12.06
CA THR A 481 3.91 3.01 -11.48
C THR A 481 3.18 4.26 -10.97
N LEU A 482 1.92 4.09 -10.57
CA LEU A 482 1.20 5.10 -9.80
C LEU A 482 0.63 4.40 -8.55
N PRO A 483 1.11 4.73 -7.33
CA PRO A 483 2.15 5.72 -7.03
C PRO A 483 3.52 5.29 -7.58
N ASN A 484 4.42 6.25 -7.70
CA ASN A 484 5.77 6.04 -8.25
C ASN A 484 6.82 6.15 -7.13
N SER A 485 7.99 5.55 -7.36
CA SER A 485 9.11 5.58 -6.43
C SER A 485 10.02 6.81 -6.57
N ASN A 486 9.53 7.91 -7.16
CA ASN A 486 10.32 9.14 -7.27
C ASN A 486 10.47 9.81 -5.90
N ALA A 487 11.47 10.67 -5.78
CA ALA A 487 11.60 11.53 -4.62
C ALA A 487 10.46 12.56 -4.58
N ASN A 488 10.18 13.11 -3.40
CA ASN A 488 9.17 14.15 -3.18
C ASN A 488 9.38 15.41 -4.02
N ASP A 489 10.62 15.71 -4.43
CA ASP A 489 10.92 16.82 -5.35
C ASP A 489 10.67 16.49 -6.83
N GLY A 490 10.18 15.28 -7.12
CA GLY A 490 9.91 14.74 -8.45
C GLY A 490 11.13 14.10 -9.13
N THR A 491 12.28 14.04 -8.45
CA THR A 491 13.48 13.41 -9.02
C THR A 491 13.32 11.90 -9.13
N VAL A 492 13.60 11.36 -10.31
CA VAL A 492 13.59 9.92 -10.56
C VAL A 492 14.71 9.24 -9.78
N THR A 493 14.34 8.30 -8.91
CA THR A 493 15.28 7.61 -8.02
C THR A 493 15.96 6.41 -8.68
N GLY A 494 15.30 5.78 -9.65
CA GLY A 494 15.69 4.48 -10.18
C GLY A 494 15.49 3.33 -9.18
N ILE A 495 14.74 3.52 -8.10
CA ILE A 495 14.42 2.45 -7.16
C ILE A 495 13.20 1.70 -7.67
N SER A 496 13.32 0.38 -7.85
CA SER A 496 12.20 -0.48 -8.25
C SER A 496 12.04 -1.61 -7.24
N ILE A 497 10.82 -1.80 -6.75
CA ILE A 497 10.39 -2.97 -5.98
C ILE A 497 9.44 -3.74 -6.89
N THR A 498 9.87 -4.88 -7.40
CA THR A 498 9.10 -5.70 -8.36
C THR A 498 8.99 -7.14 -7.88
N ASN A 499 8.23 -7.95 -8.62
CA ASN A 499 7.99 -9.36 -8.31
C ASN A 499 7.45 -9.54 -6.89
N ILE A 500 6.62 -8.61 -6.43
CA ILE A 500 5.93 -8.70 -5.14
C ILE A 500 5.04 -9.94 -5.19
N GLY A 501 5.29 -10.89 -4.28
CA GLY A 501 4.62 -12.18 -4.25
C GLY A 501 3.21 -12.14 -3.64
N PRO A 502 2.53 -13.30 -3.57
CA PRO A 502 1.20 -13.41 -2.96
C PRO A 502 1.26 -13.15 -1.46
N GLU A 503 0.13 -12.78 -0.87
CA GLU A 503 0.01 -12.54 0.57
C GLU A 503 0.35 -13.81 1.37
N GLY A 504 1.10 -13.64 2.46
CA GLY A 504 1.59 -14.77 3.23
C GLY A 504 2.50 -14.38 4.39
N LEU A 505 2.96 -15.39 5.15
CA LEU A 505 3.90 -15.19 6.27
C LEU A 505 5.24 -14.60 5.82
N THR A 506 5.51 -14.67 4.52
CA THR A 506 6.68 -14.11 3.87
C THR A 506 6.30 -13.74 2.44
N ILE A 507 6.64 -12.52 2.01
CA ILE A 507 6.41 -12.03 0.65
C ILE A 507 7.77 -11.88 -0.03
N PRO A 508 8.06 -12.62 -1.11
CA PRO A 508 9.26 -12.39 -1.90
C PRO A 508 9.12 -11.08 -2.68
N ILE A 509 10.20 -10.31 -2.75
CA ILE A 509 10.34 -9.11 -3.57
C ILE A 509 11.71 -9.11 -4.28
N LEU A 510 11.80 -8.38 -5.38
CA LEU A 510 13.06 -7.99 -6.01
C LEU A 510 13.23 -6.48 -5.85
N VAL A 511 14.31 -6.06 -5.19
CA VAL A 511 14.68 -4.64 -5.12
C VAL A 511 15.80 -4.39 -6.11
N SER A 512 15.67 -3.34 -6.90
CA SER A 512 16.63 -2.93 -7.93
C SER A 512 16.87 -1.42 -7.90
N PHE A 513 18.08 -1.01 -8.28
CA PHE A 513 18.52 0.38 -8.41
C PHE A 513 19.01 0.64 -9.85
N GLY A 514 18.51 1.70 -10.49
CA GLY A 514 18.74 2.00 -11.90
C GLY A 514 17.71 1.33 -12.81
N ASP A 515 18.17 0.60 -13.83
CA ASP A 515 17.31 -0.34 -14.56
C ASP A 515 17.13 -1.65 -13.78
N THR A 516 15.91 -2.19 -13.84
CA THR A 516 15.38 -3.23 -12.97
C THR A 516 16.19 -4.53 -12.99
N TYR A 517 16.86 -4.88 -14.10
CA TYR A 517 17.56 -6.17 -14.22
C TYR A 517 19.05 -6.06 -14.57
N GLU A 518 19.67 -4.91 -14.35
CA GLU A 518 21.10 -4.71 -14.65
C GLU A 518 22.04 -5.47 -13.70
N PRO A 519 23.21 -5.95 -14.20
CA PRO A 519 23.66 -5.84 -15.58
C PRO A 519 23.00 -6.87 -16.52
N ASN A 520 22.42 -6.48 -17.64
CA ASN A 520 21.77 -7.36 -18.63
C ASN A 520 22.07 -6.99 -20.10
N ASP A 521 23.01 -6.06 -20.36
CA ASP A 521 23.38 -5.56 -21.70
C ASP A 521 23.85 -6.61 -22.74
N THR A 522 24.21 -7.81 -22.29
CA THR A 522 24.90 -8.81 -23.12
C THR A 522 24.31 -10.21 -22.94
N LEU A 523 24.54 -11.10 -23.92
CA LEU A 523 24.18 -12.51 -23.81
C LEU A 523 24.80 -13.19 -22.56
N ALA A 524 25.99 -12.74 -22.13
CA ALA A 524 26.67 -13.31 -20.98
C ALA A 524 26.08 -12.83 -19.64
N SER A 525 25.50 -11.63 -19.61
CA SER A 525 24.86 -11.04 -18.44
C SER A 525 23.33 -11.17 -18.47
N ALA A 526 22.78 -11.90 -19.44
CA ALA A 526 21.35 -11.97 -19.67
C ALA A 526 20.56 -12.41 -18.43
N PHE A 527 19.50 -11.68 -18.09
CA PHE A 527 18.67 -11.96 -16.93
C PHE A 527 17.77 -13.19 -17.17
N PRO A 528 17.78 -14.22 -16.31
CA PRO A 528 16.96 -15.41 -16.50
C PRO A 528 15.48 -15.13 -16.23
N ILE A 529 14.61 -15.57 -17.15
CA ILE A 529 13.16 -15.40 -17.06
C ILE A 529 12.41 -16.75 -17.09
N THR A 530 11.20 -16.76 -16.54
CA THR A 530 10.29 -17.91 -16.48
C THR A 530 9.05 -17.66 -17.33
N TYR A 531 8.36 -18.74 -17.70
CA TYR A 531 7.13 -18.64 -18.49
C TYR A 531 5.96 -18.19 -17.62
N GLY A 532 5.09 -17.34 -18.16
CA GLY A 532 3.88 -16.84 -17.51
C GLY A 532 4.09 -15.65 -16.58
N GLU A 533 5.35 -15.35 -16.22
CA GLU A 533 5.72 -14.13 -15.48
C GLU A 533 5.83 -12.92 -16.42
N THR A 534 5.56 -11.75 -15.86
CA THR A 534 5.73 -10.44 -16.54
C THR A 534 6.91 -9.72 -15.90
N TYR A 535 7.80 -9.19 -16.73
CA TYR A 535 9.02 -8.50 -16.34
C TYR A 535 8.95 -7.04 -16.78
N GLU A 536 8.98 -6.12 -15.83
CA GLU A 536 9.03 -4.67 -16.09
C GLU A 536 10.48 -4.16 -16.04
N SER A 537 10.93 -3.47 -17.10
CA SER A 537 12.29 -2.91 -17.19
C SER A 537 12.31 -1.62 -18.00
N PHE A 538 13.46 -0.96 -18.01
CA PHE A 538 13.69 0.32 -18.66
C PHE A 538 14.93 0.21 -19.55
N LEU A 539 14.84 0.70 -20.78
CA LEU A 539 16.05 1.27 -21.39
C LEU A 539 16.23 2.64 -20.75
N PHE A 540 17.07 2.70 -19.72
CA PHE A 540 17.04 3.71 -18.66
C PHE A 540 17.82 4.98 -19.00
N SER A 541 18.82 4.89 -19.89
CA SER A 541 19.71 6.02 -20.19
C SER A 541 20.17 6.03 -21.65
N LEU A 542 20.96 7.03 -22.05
CA LEU A 542 21.59 7.05 -23.38
C LEU A 542 22.64 5.95 -23.55
N THR A 543 23.18 5.41 -22.45
CA THR A 543 24.23 4.37 -22.48
C THR A 543 23.67 2.97 -22.39
N ASP A 544 22.52 2.82 -21.75
CA ASP A 544 21.74 1.61 -21.76
C ASP A 544 20.90 1.60 -23.04
N THR A 545 21.32 0.77 -23.98
CA THR A 545 20.72 0.70 -25.32
C THR A 545 20.11 -0.66 -25.60
N ARG A 546 20.21 -1.59 -24.65
CA ARG A 546 19.91 -3.00 -24.88
C ARG A 546 19.73 -3.75 -23.57
N ASP A 547 18.61 -4.44 -23.45
CA ASP A 547 18.37 -5.43 -22.41
C ASP A 547 18.36 -6.85 -22.99
N VAL A 548 18.96 -7.80 -22.28
CA VAL A 548 19.01 -9.22 -22.70
C VAL A 548 18.43 -10.14 -21.62
N TYR A 549 17.52 -11.00 -22.02
CA TYR A 549 16.89 -11.99 -21.15
C TYR A 549 17.14 -13.41 -21.63
N LYS A 550 17.36 -14.35 -20.72
CA LYS A 550 17.63 -15.77 -21.00
C LYS A 550 16.42 -16.63 -20.67
N LEU A 551 16.06 -17.48 -21.64
CA LEU A 551 14.91 -18.38 -21.60
C LEU A 551 15.35 -19.80 -22.00
N GLU A 552 14.89 -20.82 -21.28
CA GLU A 552 15.01 -22.21 -21.74
C GLU A 552 13.78 -22.58 -22.59
N ALA A 553 13.99 -22.94 -23.86
CA ALA A 553 12.92 -23.30 -24.78
C ALA A 553 12.97 -24.79 -25.15
N ILE A 554 11.80 -25.38 -25.39
CA ILE A 554 11.65 -26.80 -25.71
C ILE A 554 11.41 -26.96 -27.21
N HIS A 555 12.14 -27.89 -27.84
CA HIS A 555 11.93 -28.24 -29.24
C HIS A 555 10.45 -28.52 -29.54
N GLY A 556 9.92 -27.87 -30.59
CA GLY A 556 8.55 -28.09 -31.04
C GLY A 556 7.46 -27.43 -30.20
N VAL A 557 7.77 -26.80 -29.06
CA VAL A 557 6.79 -26.03 -28.27
C VAL A 557 6.81 -24.57 -28.72
N THR A 558 5.69 -24.08 -29.24
CA THR A 558 5.61 -22.69 -29.69
C THR A 558 5.62 -21.74 -28.49
N ILE A 559 6.49 -20.75 -28.53
CA ILE A 559 6.55 -19.65 -27.57
C ILE A 559 5.90 -18.40 -28.17
N LEU A 560 5.11 -17.72 -27.35
CA LEU A 560 4.59 -16.38 -27.61
C LEU A 560 5.37 -15.42 -26.70
N VAL A 561 6.06 -14.47 -27.31
CA VAL A 561 6.75 -13.39 -26.60
C VAL A 561 6.02 -12.10 -26.89
N THR A 562 5.71 -11.33 -25.86
CA THR A 562 5.09 -10.02 -25.98
C THR A 562 5.94 -8.98 -25.27
N LEU A 563 6.23 -7.87 -25.95
CA LEU A 563 6.77 -6.66 -25.38
C LEU A 563 5.68 -5.58 -25.47
N ALA A 564 5.04 -5.28 -24.35
CA ALA A 564 3.98 -4.29 -24.23
C ALA A 564 4.48 -3.01 -23.52
N ASP A 565 3.61 -2.01 -23.44
CA ASP A 565 3.84 -0.76 -22.71
C ASP A 565 5.14 -0.05 -23.09
N ILE A 566 5.52 -0.14 -24.38
CA ILE A 566 6.70 0.57 -24.89
C ILE A 566 6.50 2.07 -24.65
N PRO A 567 7.47 2.77 -24.02
CA PRO A 567 7.33 4.16 -23.65
C PRO A 567 6.88 5.07 -24.81
N PRO A 568 5.95 6.01 -24.57
CA PRO A 568 5.43 6.88 -25.62
C PRO A 568 6.54 7.60 -26.38
N ASN A 569 6.45 7.61 -27.72
CA ASN A 569 7.42 8.22 -28.62
C ASN A 569 8.84 7.60 -28.58
N LYS A 570 9.01 6.42 -27.98
CA LYS A 570 10.24 5.63 -28.10
C LYS A 570 10.05 4.50 -29.11
N ASN A 571 11.13 4.17 -29.81
CA ASN A 571 11.13 3.06 -30.76
C ASN A 571 12.04 1.97 -30.23
N TYR A 572 11.46 0.90 -29.72
CA TYR A 572 12.21 -0.29 -29.30
C TYR A 572 12.08 -1.40 -30.35
N ARG A 573 13.05 -2.30 -30.37
CA ARG A 573 13.04 -3.53 -31.18
C ARG A 573 13.12 -4.73 -30.26
N LEU A 574 12.43 -5.80 -30.63
CA LEU A 574 12.51 -7.08 -29.95
C LEU A 574 13.00 -8.15 -30.92
N SER A 575 14.00 -8.92 -30.52
CA SER A 575 14.48 -10.09 -31.27
C SER A 575 14.70 -11.29 -30.37
N LEU A 576 14.56 -12.49 -30.94
CA LEU A 576 14.93 -13.75 -30.32
C LEU A 576 16.22 -14.24 -30.98
N GLN A 577 17.24 -14.55 -30.17
CA GLN A 577 18.56 -14.96 -30.61
C GLN A 577 18.93 -16.33 -30.04
N ALA A 578 19.74 -17.08 -30.78
CA ALA A 578 20.41 -18.28 -30.26
C ALA A 578 21.60 -17.88 -29.36
N GLU A 579 22.16 -18.85 -28.64
CA GLU A 579 23.36 -18.65 -27.81
C GLU A 579 24.58 -18.12 -28.58
N THR A 580 24.64 -18.37 -29.89
CA THR A 580 25.68 -17.84 -30.79
C THR A 580 25.49 -16.36 -31.15
N GLY A 581 24.38 -15.72 -30.72
CA GLY A 581 23.95 -14.38 -31.14
C GLY A 581 23.25 -14.33 -32.49
N GLU A 582 23.02 -15.48 -33.13
CA GLU A 582 22.28 -15.55 -34.39
C GLU A 582 20.79 -15.24 -34.15
N VAL A 583 20.25 -14.22 -34.85
CA VAL A 583 18.84 -13.85 -34.77
C VAL A 583 17.97 -14.95 -35.39
N ARG A 584 17.05 -15.50 -34.58
CA ARG A 584 16.09 -16.56 -34.94
C ARG A 584 14.73 -16.01 -35.33
N ALA A 585 14.31 -14.92 -34.69
CA ALA A 585 13.07 -14.21 -35.01
C ALA A 585 13.21 -12.72 -34.65
N ILE A 586 12.47 -11.89 -35.38
CA ILE A 586 12.33 -10.45 -35.10
C ILE A 586 10.85 -10.21 -34.86
N ALA A 587 10.54 -9.37 -33.89
CA ALA A 587 9.17 -9.09 -33.53
C ALA A 587 8.42 -8.30 -34.61
N GLU A 588 7.12 -8.54 -34.71
CA GLU A 588 6.19 -7.76 -35.49
C GLU A 588 5.33 -6.88 -34.59
N ASN A 589 4.79 -5.78 -35.13
CA ASN A 589 3.85 -4.94 -34.41
C ASN A 589 2.55 -5.71 -34.11
N ALA A 590 2.13 -5.68 -32.85
CA ALA A 590 0.93 -6.30 -32.34
C ALA A 590 -0.05 -5.22 -31.89
N THR A 591 -1.02 -4.91 -32.74
CA THR A 591 -1.99 -3.82 -32.51
C THR A 591 -2.90 -4.07 -31.32
N ASP A 592 -3.11 -5.34 -30.97
CA ASP A 592 -3.94 -5.81 -29.86
C ASP A 592 -3.34 -5.53 -28.47
N ILE A 593 -2.02 -5.41 -28.38
CA ILE A 593 -1.29 -5.12 -27.13
C ILE A 593 -0.49 -3.81 -27.19
N ALA A 594 -0.73 -2.99 -28.23
CA ALA A 594 0.01 -1.75 -28.49
C ALA A 594 1.54 -1.92 -28.39
N GLY A 595 2.07 -3.04 -28.89
CA GLY A 595 3.46 -3.45 -28.64
C GLY A 595 4.05 -4.32 -29.73
N LEU A 596 5.04 -5.13 -29.37
CA LEU A 596 5.72 -6.07 -30.26
C LEU A 596 5.43 -7.51 -29.85
N ARG A 597 5.37 -8.42 -30.83
CA ARG A 597 5.24 -9.85 -30.56
C ARG A 597 6.17 -10.72 -31.40
N ILE A 598 6.64 -11.82 -30.81
CA ILE A 598 7.29 -12.92 -31.52
C ILE A 598 6.46 -14.18 -31.31
N LEU A 599 6.15 -14.86 -32.41
CA LEU A 599 5.65 -16.23 -32.39
C LEU A 599 6.74 -17.13 -32.98
N TYR A 600 7.31 -18.02 -32.17
CA TYR A 600 8.44 -18.84 -32.60
C TYR A 600 8.31 -20.28 -32.10
N GLN A 601 8.62 -21.23 -32.98
CA GLN A 601 8.73 -22.64 -32.61
C GLN A 601 10.21 -23.05 -32.65
N PRO A 602 10.83 -23.34 -31.49
CA PRO A 602 12.22 -23.75 -31.41
C PRO A 602 12.49 -25.03 -32.21
N ASN A 603 13.53 -24.99 -33.05
CA ASN A 603 14.02 -26.15 -33.79
C ASN A 603 14.90 -27.09 -32.93
N MET A 604 15.24 -26.68 -31.71
CA MET A 604 15.97 -27.49 -30.73
C MET A 604 15.62 -27.07 -29.31
N THR A 605 15.80 -27.97 -28.35
CA THR A 605 15.69 -27.66 -26.91
C THR A 605 16.98 -27.01 -26.44
N GLY A 606 16.88 -25.91 -25.70
CA GLY A 606 18.01 -25.23 -25.08
C GLY A 606 17.77 -23.74 -24.84
N ALA A 607 18.85 -23.03 -24.53
CA ALA A 607 18.82 -21.61 -24.22
C ALA A 607 18.59 -20.74 -25.46
N PHE A 608 17.65 -19.81 -25.34
CA PHE A 608 17.44 -18.70 -26.26
C PHE A 608 17.50 -17.38 -25.49
N TYR A 609 17.73 -16.30 -26.23
CA TYR A 609 17.92 -14.97 -25.66
C TYR A 609 16.96 -13.99 -26.30
N LEU A 610 16.16 -13.31 -25.49
CA LEU A 610 15.35 -12.18 -25.92
C LEU A 610 16.17 -10.92 -25.77
N VAL A 611 16.14 -10.08 -26.80
CA VAL A 611 16.93 -8.86 -26.87
C VAL A 611 15.97 -7.71 -27.17
N VAL A 612 15.84 -6.81 -26.21
CA VAL A 612 15.11 -5.54 -26.36
C VAL A 612 16.17 -4.47 -26.62
N GLU A 613 16.08 -3.77 -27.75
CA GLU A 613 17.07 -2.76 -28.17
C GLU A 613 16.41 -1.42 -28.43
N SER A 614 17.10 -0.33 -28.07
CA SER A 614 16.70 1.01 -28.45
C SER A 614 17.00 1.25 -29.94
N ASP A 615 15.97 1.64 -30.68
CA ASP A 615 16.04 2.19 -32.04
C ASP A 615 15.58 3.66 -32.07
N GLY A 616 15.55 4.31 -30.90
CA GLY A 616 15.09 5.68 -30.75
C GLY A 616 14.73 6.05 -29.32
N GLY A 617 15.73 6.55 -28.58
CA GLY A 617 15.56 7.11 -27.24
C GLY A 617 15.49 6.06 -26.13
N PHE A 618 15.33 6.55 -24.91
CA PHE A 618 15.27 5.78 -23.66
C PHE A 618 14.20 6.42 -22.77
N SER A 619 13.72 5.72 -21.74
CA SER A 619 12.84 6.28 -20.70
C SER A 619 13.27 5.74 -19.34
N SER A 620 13.59 6.65 -18.42
CA SER A 620 13.89 6.30 -17.02
C SER A 620 12.64 6.31 -16.13
N THR A 621 11.49 6.68 -16.70
CA THR A 621 10.21 6.81 -15.99
C THR A 621 9.18 5.83 -16.50
N ASP A 622 9.13 5.54 -17.81
CA ASP A 622 8.19 4.57 -18.35
C ASP A 622 8.91 3.25 -18.61
N SER A 623 8.45 2.17 -17.97
CA SER A 623 8.96 0.82 -18.21
C SER A 623 8.26 0.17 -19.40
N TYR A 624 8.94 -0.71 -20.11
CA TYR A 624 8.27 -1.70 -20.96
C TYR A 624 7.91 -2.95 -20.15
N ARG A 625 7.00 -3.78 -20.68
CA ARG A 625 6.63 -5.08 -20.09
C ARG A 625 6.97 -6.24 -21.03
N LEU A 626 7.81 -7.15 -20.57
CA LEU A 626 8.16 -8.37 -21.29
C LEU A 626 7.47 -9.59 -20.67
N ARG A 627 6.82 -10.41 -21.49
CA ARG A 627 6.20 -11.68 -21.06
C ARG A 627 6.44 -12.77 -22.09
N VAL A 628 6.61 -14.00 -21.61
CA VAL A 628 6.74 -15.20 -22.46
C VAL A 628 5.77 -16.27 -22.00
N ASP A 629 4.92 -16.74 -22.91
CA ASP A 629 3.99 -17.84 -22.68
C ASP A 629 4.30 -19.03 -23.59
N GLN A 630 4.08 -20.24 -23.08
CA GLN A 630 4.04 -21.44 -23.91
C GLN A 630 2.61 -21.61 -24.44
N LEU A 631 2.47 -21.66 -25.76
CA LEU A 631 1.18 -22.00 -26.34
C LEU A 631 0.95 -23.51 -26.20
N GLN A 632 -0.22 -23.86 -25.68
CA GLN A 632 -0.59 -25.24 -25.41
C GLN A 632 -0.49 -26.08 -26.70
N ALA A 633 0.38 -27.10 -26.69
CA ALA A 633 0.53 -28.00 -27.82
C ALA A 633 -0.73 -28.88 -27.93
N GLU A 634 -1.57 -28.63 -28.93
CA GLU A 634 -2.66 -29.57 -29.22
C GLU A 634 -2.09 -30.94 -29.65
N PRO A 635 -2.78 -32.05 -29.36
CA PRO A 635 -2.37 -33.37 -29.85
C PRO A 635 -2.23 -33.35 -31.38
N PHE A 636 -1.10 -33.84 -31.90
CA PHE A 636 -0.86 -33.90 -33.34
C PHE A 636 -1.99 -34.64 -34.05
N ALA A 637 -2.73 -33.93 -34.90
CA ALA A 637 -3.91 -34.43 -35.60
C ALA A 637 -4.18 -33.69 -36.92
N LEU A 638 -4.80 -34.39 -37.87
CA LEU A 638 -5.46 -33.79 -39.04
C LEU A 638 -6.83 -33.27 -38.60
N LYS A 639 -7.00 -31.94 -38.55
CA LYS A 639 -8.19 -31.28 -37.99
C LYS A 639 -9.27 -31.02 -39.02
N GLU A 640 -8.88 -30.67 -40.24
CA GLU A 640 -9.81 -30.47 -41.34
C GLU A 640 -9.28 -31.15 -42.59
N MET A 641 -10.18 -31.77 -43.34
CA MET A 641 -9.87 -32.28 -44.65
C MET A 641 -11.07 -32.08 -45.58
N ARG A 642 -10.79 -31.61 -46.78
CA ARG A 642 -11.77 -31.45 -47.85
C ARG A 642 -11.23 -32.07 -49.13
N VAL A 643 -11.95 -33.05 -49.67
CA VAL A 643 -11.72 -33.60 -51.02
C VAL A 643 -12.78 -33.05 -51.97
N TYR A 644 -12.36 -32.28 -52.97
CA TYR A 644 -13.27 -31.70 -53.94
C TYR A 644 -12.61 -31.48 -55.32
N PRO A 645 -13.36 -31.66 -56.43
CA PRO A 645 -14.70 -32.24 -56.49
C PRO A 645 -14.68 -33.75 -56.17
N ASN A 646 -15.76 -34.24 -55.57
CA ASN A 646 -15.99 -35.66 -55.32
C ASN A 646 -17.50 -35.93 -55.44
N PRO A 647 -17.99 -36.53 -56.54
CA PRO A 647 -17.24 -37.22 -57.61
C PRO A 647 -16.43 -36.28 -58.52
N LEU A 648 -15.32 -36.80 -59.07
CA LEU A 648 -14.63 -36.22 -60.24
C LEU A 648 -15.44 -36.53 -61.50
N ARG A 649 -16.00 -35.50 -62.15
CA ARG A 649 -16.92 -35.64 -63.30
C ARG A 649 -16.27 -35.32 -64.64
N SER A 650 -16.91 -35.76 -65.73
CA SER A 650 -16.54 -35.40 -67.10
C SER A 650 -16.53 -33.87 -67.30
N GLY A 651 -15.35 -33.30 -67.57
CA GLY A 651 -15.11 -31.84 -67.67
C GLY A 651 -14.34 -31.22 -66.50
N GLU A 652 -14.08 -31.99 -65.43
CA GLU A 652 -13.21 -31.62 -64.31
C GLU A 652 -11.87 -32.37 -64.43
N ASP A 653 -10.74 -31.67 -64.28
CA ASP A 653 -9.41 -32.26 -64.54
C ASP A 653 -8.59 -32.56 -63.27
N VAL A 654 -9.04 -32.12 -62.08
CA VAL A 654 -8.26 -32.18 -60.83
C VAL A 654 -9.17 -32.37 -59.61
N VAL A 655 -8.82 -33.31 -58.74
CA VAL A 655 -9.30 -33.45 -57.36
C VAL A 655 -8.30 -32.80 -56.41
N THR A 656 -8.78 -31.87 -55.58
CA THR A 656 -7.98 -31.24 -54.52
C THR A 656 -8.22 -31.94 -53.19
N PHE A 657 -7.15 -32.33 -52.51
CA PHE A 657 -7.16 -32.81 -51.13
C PHE A 657 -6.57 -31.72 -50.24
N ALA A 658 -7.42 -30.82 -49.72
CA ALA A 658 -7.00 -29.79 -48.79
C ALA A 658 -7.01 -30.35 -47.37
N TYR A 659 -5.96 -30.10 -46.60
CA TYR A 659 -5.82 -30.56 -45.22
C TYR A 659 -5.31 -29.45 -44.31
N ARG A 660 -5.67 -29.54 -43.02
CA ARG A 660 -5.16 -28.68 -41.95
C ARG A 660 -4.67 -29.56 -40.79
N LEU A 661 -3.45 -29.30 -40.34
CA LEU A 661 -2.89 -29.92 -39.14
C LEU A 661 -3.33 -29.14 -37.90
N SER A 662 -3.15 -29.73 -36.72
CA SER A 662 -3.38 -29.03 -35.45
C SER A 662 -2.50 -27.78 -35.36
N ALA A 663 -3.00 -26.74 -34.68
CA ALA A 663 -2.34 -25.43 -34.67
C ALA A 663 -0.89 -25.55 -34.17
N SER A 664 0.00 -24.76 -34.79
CA SER A 664 1.38 -24.60 -34.35
C SER A 664 2.29 -25.84 -34.48
N GLN A 665 2.02 -26.74 -35.43
CA GLN A 665 2.85 -27.93 -35.67
C GLN A 665 3.36 -28.03 -37.13
N VAL A 666 4.60 -28.51 -37.26
CA VAL A 666 5.24 -28.94 -38.52
C VAL A 666 5.18 -30.47 -38.57
N ALA A 667 4.70 -31.03 -39.69
CA ALA A 667 4.85 -32.45 -39.98
C ALA A 667 6.17 -32.70 -40.73
N ASP A 668 6.89 -33.75 -40.34
CA ASP A 668 8.10 -34.20 -41.05
C ASP A 668 7.75 -34.56 -42.49
N GLU A 669 6.62 -35.26 -42.66
CA GLU A 669 6.06 -35.61 -43.96
C GLU A 669 4.52 -35.64 -43.93
N VAL A 670 3.90 -35.30 -45.07
CA VAL A 670 2.49 -35.55 -45.36
C VAL A 670 2.40 -36.33 -46.67
N ASN A 671 1.64 -37.42 -46.65
CA ASN A 671 1.50 -38.39 -47.72
C ASN A 671 0.05 -38.46 -48.19
N LEU A 672 -0.17 -38.37 -49.51
CA LEU A 672 -1.41 -38.76 -50.17
C LEU A 672 -1.20 -40.11 -50.86
N GLU A 673 -2.10 -41.05 -50.60
CA GLU A 673 -2.14 -42.35 -51.28
C GLU A 673 -3.56 -42.65 -51.75
N ILE A 674 -3.70 -43.24 -52.94
CA ILE A 674 -4.99 -43.60 -53.53
C ILE A 674 -4.97 -45.07 -53.94
N PHE A 675 -6.02 -45.80 -53.56
CA PHE A 675 -6.17 -47.23 -53.72
C PHE A 675 -7.44 -47.58 -54.49
N ILE A 676 -7.42 -48.70 -55.20
CA ILE A 676 -8.65 -49.35 -55.69
C ILE A 676 -9.32 -50.16 -54.57
N PRO A 677 -10.62 -50.54 -54.71
CA PRO A 677 -11.35 -51.24 -53.65
C PRO A 677 -10.75 -52.57 -53.20
N THR A 678 -9.89 -53.20 -54.02
CA THR A 678 -9.14 -54.42 -53.66
C THR A 678 -7.95 -54.16 -52.75
N GLY A 679 -7.57 -52.89 -52.52
CA GLY A 679 -6.46 -52.47 -51.67
C GLY A 679 -5.16 -52.15 -52.42
N ASP A 680 -5.13 -52.29 -53.74
CA ASP A 680 -3.92 -51.99 -54.53
C ASP A 680 -3.72 -50.48 -54.67
N LEU A 681 -2.50 -50.01 -54.39
CA LEU A 681 -2.09 -48.61 -54.53
C LEU A 681 -1.97 -48.23 -56.01
N VAL A 682 -2.64 -47.14 -56.41
CA VAL A 682 -2.63 -46.63 -57.79
C VAL A 682 -1.92 -45.29 -57.93
N TYR A 683 -1.82 -44.52 -56.86
CA TYR A 683 -1.14 -43.22 -56.85
C TYR A 683 -0.63 -42.87 -55.45
N SER A 684 0.53 -42.24 -55.37
CA SER A 684 1.04 -41.62 -54.14
C SER A 684 1.83 -40.33 -54.43
N GLU A 685 1.77 -39.39 -53.49
CA GLU A 685 2.56 -38.15 -53.44
C GLU A 685 2.97 -37.84 -52.00
N THR A 686 4.24 -37.48 -51.78
CA THR A 686 4.81 -37.15 -50.46
C THR A 686 5.30 -35.71 -50.46
N ARG A 687 5.09 -35.00 -49.35
CA ARG A 687 5.64 -33.66 -49.11
C ARG A 687 6.31 -33.62 -47.75
N GLU A 688 7.50 -33.04 -47.68
CA GLU A 688 8.30 -32.95 -46.46
C GLU A 688 8.23 -31.54 -45.85
N ASN A 689 8.46 -31.43 -44.53
CA ASN A 689 8.56 -30.19 -43.77
C ASN A 689 7.33 -29.26 -43.94
N VAL A 690 6.13 -29.81 -43.74
CA VAL A 690 4.88 -29.09 -44.01
C VAL A 690 4.37 -28.40 -42.75
N ALA A 691 4.21 -27.07 -42.81
CA ALA A 691 3.67 -26.26 -41.72
C ALA A 691 2.16 -26.03 -41.86
N ALA A 692 1.41 -26.22 -40.77
CA ALA A 692 0.02 -25.78 -40.51
C ALA A 692 -1.11 -26.26 -41.47
N GLN A 693 -0.98 -26.15 -42.79
CA GLN A 693 -1.99 -26.53 -43.78
C GLN A 693 -1.39 -26.76 -45.17
N GLY A 694 -2.05 -27.56 -46.00
CA GLY A 694 -1.58 -27.82 -47.37
C GLY A 694 -2.66 -28.40 -48.28
N LYS A 695 -2.30 -28.62 -49.54
CA LYS A 695 -3.18 -29.29 -50.51
C LYS A 695 -2.41 -30.19 -51.47
N PHE A 696 -3.00 -31.33 -51.83
CA PHE A 696 -2.59 -32.14 -52.99
C PHE A 696 -3.55 -31.92 -54.16
N GLU A 697 -3.05 -32.00 -55.38
CA GLU A 697 -3.85 -31.87 -56.60
C GLU A 697 -3.63 -33.11 -57.49
N TRP A 698 -4.69 -33.88 -57.71
CA TRP A 698 -4.62 -35.16 -58.39
C TRP A 698 -5.54 -35.23 -59.59
N ARG A 699 -5.03 -35.69 -60.74
CA ARG A 699 -5.75 -35.67 -62.03
C ARG A 699 -6.58 -36.91 -62.35
N GLY A 700 -6.85 -37.77 -61.35
CA GLY A 700 -7.55 -39.04 -61.61
C GLY A 700 -6.73 -40.04 -62.43
N THR A 701 -5.41 -40.01 -62.29
CA THR A 701 -4.46 -40.87 -63.00
C THR A 701 -3.62 -41.71 -62.05
N THR A 702 -3.06 -42.82 -62.54
CA THR A 702 -2.01 -43.55 -61.83
C THR A 702 -0.73 -42.70 -61.71
N HIS A 703 0.24 -43.15 -60.91
CA HIS A 703 1.57 -42.53 -60.85
C HIS A 703 2.27 -42.45 -62.23
N SER A 704 1.97 -43.38 -63.15
CA SER A 704 2.47 -43.38 -64.53
C SER A 704 1.67 -42.47 -65.49
N GLY A 705 0.70 -41.70 -64.98
CA GLY A 705 -0.15 -40.81 -65.78
C GLY A 705 -1.31 -41.51 -66.51
N THR A 706 -1.57 -42.79 -66.26
CA THR A 706 -2.65 -43.54 -66.91
C THR A 706 -4.01 -43.16 -66.30
N PRO A 707 -5.02 -42.73 -67.08
CA PRO A 707 -6.33 -42.38 -66.55
C PRO A 707 -7.02 -43.57 -65.88
N LEU A 708 -7.57 -43.35 -64.68
CA LEU A 708 -8.31 -44.37 -63.94
C LEU A 708 -9.75 -44.52 -64.45
N ALA A 709 -10.34 -45.72 -64.29
CA ALA A 709 -11.71 -46.01 -64.73
C ALA A 709 -12.77 -45.33 -63.84
N SER A 710 -14.01 -45.24 -64.32
CA SER A 710 -15.14 -44.84 -63.48
C SER A 710 -15.34 -45.86 -62.35
N GLY A 711 -15.47 -45.39 -61.12
CA GLY A 711 -15.54 -46.26 -59.96
C GLY A 711 -15.30 -45.55 -58.63
N ILE A 712 -15.33 -46.32 -57.54
CA ILE A 712 -15.00 -45.86 -56.19
C ILE A 712 -13.54 -46.17 -55.91
N TYR A 713 -12.83 -45.19 -55.35
CA TYR A 713 -11.45 -45.28 -54.90
C TYR A 713 -11.39 -44.91 -53.41
N VAL A 714 -10.39 -45.43 -52.73
CA VAL A 714 -10.11 -45.08 -51.33
C VAL A 714 -8.87 -44.20 -51.33
N TYR A 715 -8.91 -43.07 -50.63
CA TYR A 715 -7.72 -42.27 -50.39
C TYR A 715 -7.31 -42.38 -48.93
N ARG A 716 -6.01 -42.22 -48.69
CA ARG A 716 -5.42 -42.06 -47.37
C ARG A 716 -4.54 -40.82 -47.40
N VAL A 717 -4.80 -39.87 -46.52
CA VAL A 717 -3.88 -38.76 -46.23
C VAL A 717 -3.28 -39.05 -44.86
N SER A 718 -1.96 -39.16 -44.77
CA SER A 718 -1.26 -39.35 -43.50
C SER A 718 -0.24 -38.24 -43.27
N ALA A 719 -0.04 -37.86 -42.01
CA ALA A 719 0.97 -36.91 -41.58
C ALA A 719 1.78 -37.54 -40.45
N ARG A 720 3.10 -37.34 -40.49
CA ARG A 720 4.03 -37.88 -39.50
C ARG A 720 4.78 -36.75 -38.80
N GLN A 721 4.95 -36.91 -37.50
CA GLN A 721 5.80 -36.07 -36.67
C GLN A 721 6.53 -36.98 -35.66
N ALA A 722 7.84 -37.13 -35.81
CA ALA A 722 8.67 -38.11 -35.11
C ALA A 722 8.08 -39.53 -35.20
N ASP A 723 7.64 -40.08 -34.06
CA ASP A 723 7.03 -41.41 -33.96
C ASP A 723 5.49 -41.38 -34.05
N LEU A 724 4.89 -40.19 -34.11
CA LEU A 724 3.45 -40.01 -34.21
C LEU A 724 3.00 -40.02 -35.68
N LEU A 725 2.04 -40.88 -35.99
CA LEU A 725 1.40 -40.96 -37.30
C LEU A 725 -0.10 -40.71 -37.13
N VAL A 726 -0.61 -39.68 -37.81
CA VAL A 726 -2.05 -39.46 -37.95
C VAL A 726 -2.46 -39.65 -39.39
N GLN A 727 -3.67 -40.17 -39.59
CA GLN A 727 -4.17 -40.45 -40.93
C GLN A 727 -5.68 -40.26 -40.99
N GLU A 728 -6.14 -39.87 -42.16
CA GLU A 728 -7.53 -39.88 -42.53
C GLU A 728 -7.72 -40.73 -43.79
N ILE A 729 -8.78 -41.53 -43.79
CA ILE A 729 -9.13 -42.41 -44.89
C ILE A 729 -10.55 -42.06 -45.33
N GLY A 730 -10.72 -41.85 -46.63
CA GLY A 730 -12.04 -41.59 -47.19
C GLY A 730 -12.22 -42.22 -48.55
N LYS A 731 -13.41 -41.99 -49.12
CA LYS A 731 -13.79 -42.50 -50.43
C LYS A 731 -13.92 -41.36 -51.41
N LEU A 732 -13.42 -41.56 -52.61
CA LEU A 732 -13.66 -40.69 -53.74
C LEU A 732 -14.25 -41.48 -54.89
N SER A 733 -15.00 -40.81 -55.75
CA SER A 733 -15.65 -41.43 -56.91
C SER A 733 -15.23 -40.73 -58.19
N ILE A 734 -15.00 -41.52 -59.24
CA ILE A 734 -14.72 -41.03 -60.60
C ILE A 734 -15.93 -41.39 -61.47
N LEU A 735 -16.52 -40.38 -62.12
CA LEU A 735 -17.65 -40.50 -63.04
C LEU A 735 -17.27 -39.89 -64.40
N LYS A 736 -16.59 -40.69 -65.23
CA LYS A 736 -16.24 -40.31 -66.60
C LYS A 736 -17.38 -40.50 -67.57
#